data_AF-A0A8C7GGT4-F1
#
_entry.id   AF-A0A8C7GGT4-F1
#
_cell.length_a   1.000
_cell.length_b   1.000
_cell.length_c   1.000
_cell.angle_alpha   90.00
_cell.angle_beta   90.00
_cell.angle_gamma   90.00
#
_symmetry.space_group_name_H-M   'P 1'
#
loop_
_entity.id
_entity.type
_entity.pdbx_description
1 polymer ?
#
loop_
_entity_poly.entity_id
_entity_poly.type
_entity_poly.pdbx_seq_one_letter_code
_entity_poly.pdbx_strand_id
1 'polypeptide(L)'
;LSFLPQNEDSSQHVSDFNWDEYLEENGTLSVPHHAFKHVDQGLQTGLTPGMKLEVCVRSEPDQPYWVATIITTCGQLLLLRYEGYHDDRRADFWCDIMTADLHPLGWSRQQGKPMRPSEGVREKQPDWEGILEKALAEKCSAPANLLEGRRKDPVDLMSPGCSVELQDSFDPGVAWGAEVEENVGGRLRLRLAGTEGLPETHSTLWLYYLHPRLHPHGWAKEHGCTLRPPLAITVWCVCVCVHQDRPVIAAHCFTEGMKLEAVDPASPFCISPATVTKVFSDQYFLVKMDNLCGDDLVTEGRGKSFLCHRDSPGIFPAQWSLKNGLPLSPPPGYQGQDFDWADYLKQSEAEAAPQHCFPTVSHALSDKRFKEAMKLEAVNPLSPEHIHVASVIKVKGQHIWLGLEGLKQAMPELIAHVDSLDIFPVSWCETNGYPLLYPIKPEVEKQRRIAVAQLLHCVCDVFCTGQGNGKYCCPKIYFNHRCFSGPYLNKGRIAELPQCVGPGNCVLVLKEVLTLLINSAYKPSRVLRELQLDQENRWHGHGETLKAKYKGKSYRATVDIVRTADCVAEFCRKTCMKLECCPNLFGPRMVLERCSENCSVLTKTKYTYYYGKKKSRRVGRPPGGHSNLEGGVKRRGRRRKRRKQLFVHKKRRSSASLDNTPAGSPQVTHTHTSEAPQKLCLDTSPLEWSVTDVVRFIRTTDCAPLARIFLDQEIDGQALLLLNLPTVQECMDLKLGPAIKLCHHIERVKLAFYQQFAT
;
A
#
# COMPACT_ATOMS: atom_id res chain seq x y z
N LEU A 1 -15.72 -36.95 -48.13
CA LEU A 1 -17.07 -37.45 -47.81
C LEU A 1 -16.87 -38.58 -46.81
N SER A 2 -17.32 -38.53 -45.56
CA SER A 2 -18.39 -37.74 -44.92
C SER A 2 -17.98 -37.20 -43.54
N PHE A 3 -18.80 -36.29 -42.99
CA PHE A 3 -18.53 -35.51 -41.78
C PHE A 3 -18.79 -36.27 -40.46
N LEU A 4 -17.98 -35.97 -39.42
CA LEU A 4 -18.40 -35.92 -38.02
C LEU A 4 -17.75 -34.67 -37.37
N PRO A 5 -18.46 -33.86 -36.57
CA PRO A 5 -17.92 -32.63 -35.99
C PRO A 5 -17.10 -32.89 -34.71
N GLN A 6 -16.03 -32.12 -34.52
CA GLN A 6 -15.34 -32.02 -33.25
C GLN A 6 -16.19 -31.20 -32.26
N ASN A 7 -16.42 -31.74 -31.06
CA ASN A 7 -16.86 -30.96 -29.90
C ASN A 7 -15.61 -30.53 -29.13
N GLU A 8 -15.02 -29.39 -29.52
CA GLU A 8 -14.09 -28.64 -28.66
C GLU A 8 -14.79 -27.40 -28.11
N ASP A 9 -15.43 -27.55 -26.96
CA ASP A 9 -15.64 -26.43 -26.04
C ASP A 9 -15.68 -26.97 -24.60
N SER A 10 -14.50 -27.06 -24.00
CA SER A 10 -14.35 -27.21 -22.56
C SER A 10 -13.52 -26.03 -22.06
N SER A 11 -14.14 -24.85 -22.13
CA SER A 11 -13.66 -23.63 -21.50
C SER A 11 -13.65 -23.78 -19.96
N GLN A 12 -12.64 -24.49 -19.46
CA GLN A 12 -12.32 -24.59 -18.04
C GLN A 12 -12.03 -23.18 -17.52
N HIS A 13 -12.95 -22.66 -16.70
CA HIS A 13 -12.87 -21.32 -16.15
C HIS A 13 -11.85 -21.32 -15.00
N VAL A 14 -10.56 -21.25 -15.34
CA VAL A 14 -9.47 -21.13 -14.36
C VAL A 14 -9.78 -19.94 -13.46
N SER A 15 -9.75 -20.16 -12.14
CA SER A 15 -9.95 -19.11 -11.16
C SER A 15 -8.68 -18.26 -11.06
N ASP A 16 -8.78 -16.97 -11.36
CA ASP A 16 -7.68 -16.03 -11.17
C ASP A 16 -7.14 -16.10 -9.74
N PHE A 17 -5.81 -16.16 -9.61
CA PHE A 17 -5.11 -16.18 -8.33
C PHE A 17 -5.34 -14.88 -7.55
N ASN A 18 -5.54 -15.01 -6.24
CA ASN A 18 -5.73 -13.88 -5.34
C ASN A 18 -4.82 -14.04 -4.11
N TRP A 19 -4.02 -13.02 -3.82
CA TRP A 19 -3.05 -13.06 -2.74
C TRP A 19 -3.68 -13.11 -1.34
N ASP A 20 -4.78 -12.39 -1.08
CA ASP A 20 -5.45 -12.42 0.23
C ASP A 20 -5.99 -13.83 0.54
N GLU A 21 -6.74 -14.42 -0.42
CA GLU A 21 -7.25 -15.79 -0.31
C GLU A 21 -6.07 -16.79 -0.16
N TYR A 22 -4.98 -16.62 -0.90
CA TYR A 22 -3.80 -17.48 -0.81
C TYR A 22 -3.06 -17.38 0.53
N LEU A 23 -2.91 -16.18 1.09
CA LEU A 23 -2.27 -15.94 2.38
C LEU A 23 -3.13 -16.49 3.53
N GLU A 24 -4.45 -16.26 3.49
CA GLU A 24 -5.41 -16.82 4.46
C GLU A 24 -5.44 -18.35 4.42
N GLU A 25 -5.49 -18.97 3.23
CA GLU A 25 -5.53 -20.44 3.09
C GLU A 25 -4.27 -21.13 3.60
N ASN A 26 -3.09 -20.53 3.40
CA ASN A 26 -1.82 -21.09 3.84
C ASN A 26 -1.42 -20.67 5.26
N GLY A 27 -2.14 -19.72 5.88
CA GLY A 27 -1.80 -19.17 7.20
C GLY A 27 -0.48 -18.39 7.21
N THR A 28 -0.09 -17.82 6.07
CA THR A 28 1.20 -17.13 5.86
C THR A 28 1.04 -15.61 5.80
N LEU A 29 2.12 -14.87 6.06
CA LEU A 29 2.14 -13.40 5.98
C LEU A 29 2.95 -12.94 4.76
N SER A 30 2.61 -11.78 4.20
CA SER A 30 3.47 -11.13 3.19
C SER A 30 4.68 -10.47 3.83
N VAL A 31 5.78 -10.35 3.08
CA VAL A 31 6.89 -9.46 3.43
C VAL A 31 6.41 -8.00 3.32
N PRO A 32 6.66 -7.12 4.30
CA PRO A 32 6.23 -5.72 4.24
C PRO A 32 6.81 -4.95 3.05
N HIS A 33 6.04 -4.06 2.40
CA HIS A 33 6.49 -3.29 1.24
C HIS A 33 7.80 -2.50 1.47
N HIS A 34 7.99 -1.92 2.65
CA HIS A 34 9.22 -1.19 3.02
C HIS A 34 10.46 -2.10 3.22
N ALA A 35 10.33 -3.42 3.05
CA ALA A 35 11.47 -4.33 2.92
C ALA A 35 12.21 -4.11 1.58
N PHE A 36 11.46 -3.80 0.51
CA PHE A 36 11.94 -3.75 -0.87
C PHE A 36 12.44 -2.35 -1.21
N LYS A 37 13.68 -2.04 -0.82
CA LYS A 37 14.27 -0.68 -0.95
C LYS A 37 14.17 -0.10 -2.37
N HIS A 38 14.36 -0.93 -3.39
CA HIS A 38 14.33 -0.49 -4.79
C HIS A 38 12.91 -0.10 -5.26
N VAL A 39 11.86 -0.72 -4.70
CA VAL A 39 10.45 -0.33 -4.94
C VAL A 39 10.10 0.94 -4.16
N ASP A 40 10.54 1.03 -2.89
CA ASP A 40 10.29 2.20 -2.04
C ASP A 40 11.01 3.47 -2.54
N GLN A 41 12.21 3.32 -3.12
CA GLN A 41 12.96 4.42 -3.73
C GLN A 41 12.26 4.99 -4.97
N GLY A 42 11.52 4.17 -5.73
CA GLY A 42 10.68 4.64 -6.84
C GLY A 42 9.54 5.57 -6.40
N LEU A 43 9.09 5.49 -5.15
CA LEU A 43 7.96 6.29 -4.64
C LEU A 43 8.36 7.72 -4.18
N GLN A 44 9.63 8.12 -4.32
CA GLN A 44 10.14 9.39 -3.80
C GLN A 44 9.99 10.56 -4.78
N THR A 45 9.02 11.45 -4.51
CA THR A 45 8.61 12.54 -5.42
C THR A 45 9.52 13.77 -5.44
N GLY A 46 10.57 13.83 -4.62
CA GLY A 46 11.51 14.95 -4.53
C GLY A 46 10.96 16.24 -3.89
N LEU A 47 9.68 16.27 -3.52
CA LEU A 47 9.07 17.37 -2.78
C LEU A 47 9.45 17.29 -1.29
N THR A 48 9.63 18.44 -0.65
CA THR A 48 10.09 18.53 0.75
C THR A 48 9.21 19.42 1.61
N PRO A 49 9.14 19.19 2.94
CA PRO A 49 8.47 20.08 3.88
C PRO A 49 8.96 21.53 3.77
N GLY A 50 8.03 22.50 3.78
CA GLY A 50 8.32 23.93 3.65
C GLY A 50 8.24 24.48 2.22
N MET A 51 8.19 23.63 1.19
CA MET A 51 7.88 24.07 -0.17
C MET A 51 6.42 24.55 -0.28
N LYS A 52 6.16 25.57 -1.12
CA LYS A 52 4.84 26.15 -1.37
C LYS A 52 4.35 25.94 -2.79
N LEU A 53 3.05 25.79 -2.96
CA LEU A 53 2.41 25.52 -4.25
C LEU A 53 1.00 26.09 -4.32
N GLU A 54 0.42 26.16 -5.51
CA GLU A 54 -0.96 26.58 -5.75
C GLU A 54 -1.87 25.34 -5.85
N VAL A 55 -2.98 25.34 -5.12
CA VAL A 55 -3.96 24.24 -5.07
C VAL A 55 -5.33 24.75 -5.51
N CYS A 56 -6.01 24.01 -6.38
CA CYS A 56 -7.42 24.25 -6.71
C CYS A 56 -8.34 24.12 -5.47
N VAL A 57 -9.02 25.20 -5.09
CA VAL A 57 -9.97 25.26 -3.98
C VAL A 57 -11.35 24.78 -4.45
N ARG A 58 -11.47 23.45 -4.62
CA ARG A 58 -12.68 22.78 -5.17
C ARG A 58 -14.00 23.06 -4.41
N SER A 59 -13.93 23.65 -3.21
CA SER A 59 -15.11 24.04 -2.41
C SER A 59 -15.74 25.38 -2.84
N GLU A 60 -15.03 26.20 -3.63
CA GLU A 60 -15.47 27.54 -4.02
C GLU A 60 -15.99 27.54 -5.48
N PRO A 61 -16.98 28.40 -5.82
CA PRO A 61 -17.41 28.58 -7.20
C PRO A 61 -16.27 29.13 -8.07
N ASP A 62 -16.29 28.81 -9.36
CA ASP A 62 -15.27 29.11 -10.37
C ASP A 62 -13.90 28.42 -10.16
N GLN A 63 -13.79 27.49 -9.20
CA GLN A 63 -12.58 26.70 -8.92
C GLN A 63 -11.28 27.55 -8.84
N PRO A 64 -11.24 28.55 -7.94
CA PRO A 64 -10.07 29.40 -7.76
C PRO A 64 -8.91 28.62 -7.15
N TYR A 65 -7.70 29.12 -7.33
CA TYR A 65 -6.50 28.56 -6.71
C TYR A 65 -6.15 29.34 -5.43
N TRP A 66 -5.46 28.67 -4.51
CA TRP A 66 -4.88 29.30 -3.33
C TRP A 66 -3.55 28.68 -2.95
N VAL A 67 -2.67 29.46 -2.32
CA VAL A 67 -1.34 28.98 -1.92
C VAL A 67 -1.45 28.06 -0.71
N ALA A 68 -0.71 26.95 -0.74
CA ALA A 68 -0.53 26.05 0.38
C ALA A 68 0.95 25.68 0.57
N THR A 69 1.33 25.45 1.82
CA THR A 69 2.65 24.95 2.24
C THR A 69 2.59 23.44 2.45
N ILE A 70 3.60 22.72 1.95
CA ILE A 70 3.81 21.29 2.24
C ILE A 70 4.30 21.13 3.69
N ILE A 71 3.51 20.46 4.51
CA ILE A 71 3.80 20.18 5.92
C ILE A 71 4.59 18.88 6.07
N THR A 72 4.25 17.84 5.31
CA THR A 72 5.03 16.60 5.19
C THR A 72 4.70 15.87 3.89
N THR A 73 5.59 14.98 3.45
CA THR A 73 5.39 14.06 2.32
C THR A 73 5.26 12.61 2.81
N CYS A 74 4.59 11.76 2.03
CA CYS A 74 4.37 10.34 2.29
C CYS A 74 4.16 9.63 0.93
N GLY A 75 5.25 9.37 0.21
CA GLY A 75 5.20 8.91 -1.19
C GLY A 75 4.50 9.93 -2.09
N GLN A 76 3.43 9.50 -2.76
CA GLN A 76 2.58 10.36 -3.61
C GLN A 76 1.62 11.28 -2.82
N LEU A 77 1.49 11.10 -1.49
CA LEU A 77 0.63 11.93 -0.65
C LEU A 77 1.40 13.09 0.01
N LEU A 78 0.84 14.29 -0.10
CA LEU A 78 1.29 15.51 0.57
C LEU A 78 0.30 15.90 1.68
N LEU A 79 0.79 16.24 2.86
CA LEU A 79 0.02 16.99 3.84
C LEU A 79 0.21 18.48 3.57
N LEU A 80 -0.86 19.18 3.20
CA LEU A 80 -0.85 20.59 2.83
C LEU A 80 -1.58 21.44 3.87
N ARG A 81 -1.14 22.69 4.06
CA ARG A 81 -1.87 23.73 4.80
C ARG A 81 -2.00 24.98 3.93
N TYR A 82 -3.20 25.51 3.78
CA TYR A 82 -3.42 26.80 3.10
C TYR A 82 -2.77 27.96 3.84
N GLU A 83 -2.15 28.87 3.10
CA GLU A 83 -1.62 30.12 3.65
C GLU A 83 -2.72 30.97 4.27
N GLY A 84 -2.41 31.59 5.41
CA GLY A 84 -3.35 32.33 6.27
C GLY A 84 -3.84 31.55 7.50
N TYR A 85 -3.69 30.22 7.55
CA TYR A 85 -3.99 29.43 8.77
C TYR A 85 -2.85 29.38 9.80
N HIS A 86 -1.65 29.87 9.47
CA HIS A 86 -0.46 29.85 10.33
C HIS A 86 -0.20 28.46 10.95
N ASP A 87 -0.20 28.33 12.28
CA ASP A 87 0.03 27.07 13.01
C ASP A 87 -1.23 26.24 13.29
N ASP A 88 -2.39 26.60 12.75
CA ASP A 88 -3.65 25.86 12.96
C ASP A 88 -3.66 24.52 12.19
N ARG A 89 -3.02 23.50 12.78
CA ARG A 89 -2.94 22.12 12.28
C ARG A 89 -4.30 21.44 12.03
N ARG A 90 -5.42 22.09 12.40
CA ARG A 90 -6.78 21.59 12.09
C ARG A 90 -7.22 21.90 10.66
N ALA A 91 -6.51 22.80 9.99
CA ALA A 91 -6.72 23.14 8.58
C ALA A 91 -5.83 22.34 7.62
N ASP A 92 -5.03 21.40 8.13
CA ASP A 92 -4.17 20.54 7.34
C ASP A 92 -5.02 19.49 6.60
N PHE A 93 -4.74 19.28 5.32
CA PHE A 93 -5.44 18.32 4.48
C PHE A 93 -4.47 17.48 3.65
N TRP A 94 -4.80 16.22 3.44
CA TRP A 94 -4.02 15.33 2.57
C TRP A 94 -4.42 15.56 1.11
N CYS A 95 -3.42 15.48 0.23
CA CYS A 95 -3.51 15.75 -1.19
C CYS A 95 -2.66 14.73 -1.94
N ASP A 96 -3.20 14.11 -2.98
CA ASP A 96 -2.49 13.16 -3.84
C ASP A 96 -1.94 13.91 -5.06
N ILE A 97 -0.62 13.84 -5.28
CA ILE A 97 0.07 14.55 -6.37
C ILE A 97 -0.47 14.15 -7.75
N MET A 98 -0.91 12.90 -7.93
CA MET A 98 -1.31 12.36 -9.22
C MET A 98 -2.76 12.72 -9.61
N THR A 99 -3.61 13.08 -8.64
CA THR A 99 -5.05 13.36 -8.85
C THR A 99 -5.49 14.76 -8.39
N ALA A 100 -4.60 15.49 -7.71
CA ALA A 100 -4.80 16.89 -7.34
C ALA A 100 -4.33 17.84 -8.44
N ASP A 101 -4.97 19.00 -8.48
CA ASP A 101 -4.68 20.06 -9.44
C ASP A 101 -3.72 21.05 -8.76
N LEU A 102 -2.42 20.76 -8.91
CA LEU A 102 -1.30 21.39 -8.19
C LEU A 102 -0.33 22.08 -9.15
N HIS A 103 0.05 23.32 -8.84
CA HIS A 103 0.90 24.12 -9.71
C HIS A 103 1.98 24.90 -8.93
N PRO A 104 3.11 25.27 -9.57
CA PRO A 104 4.10 26.16 -8.98
C PRO A 104 3.51 27.56 -8.71
N LEU A 105 4.13 28.32 -7.79
CA LEU A 105 3.70 29.69 -7.48
C LEU A 105 3.78 30.59 -8.73
N GLY A 106 2.72 31.35 -8.96
CA GLY A 106 2.57 32.26 -10.09
C GLY A 106 1.93 31.63 -11.34
N TRP A 107 1.65 30.33 -11.36
CA TRP A 107 0.99 29.66 -12.48
C TRP A 107 -0.40 30.23 -12.77
N SER A 108 -1.22 30.38 -11.72
CA SER A 108 -2.56 30.98 -11.80
C SER A 108 -2.54 32.36 -12.47
N ARG A 109 -1.58 33.21 -12.08
CA ARG A 109 -1.36 34.55 -12.63
C ARG A 109 -0.97 34.50 -14.11
N GLN A 110 -0.20 33.51 -14.54
CA GLN A 110 0.16 33.31 -15.96
C GLN A 110 -1.05 32.81 -16.78
N GLN A 111 -1.87 31.94 -16.22
CA GLN A 111 -3.05 31.35 -16.89
C GLN A 111 -4.33 32.18 -16.75
N GLY A 112 -4.27 33.37 -16.14
CA GLY A 112 -5.43 34.23 -15.90
C GLY A 112 -6.48 33.62 -14.97
N LYS A 113 -6.09 32.66 -14.11
CA LYS A 113 -6.99 31.99 -13.16
C LYS A 113 -7.19 32.84 -11.89
N PRO A 114 -8.40 32.83 -11.30
CA PRO A 114 -8.66 33.60 -10.09
C PRO A 114 -7.93 32.97 -8.88
N MET A 115 -7.17 33.80 -8.16
CA MET A 115 -6.64 33.45 -6.84
C MET A 115 -7.62 33.90 -5.76
N ARG A 116 -8.09 32.97 -4.92
CA ARG A 116 -9.02 33.27 -3.82
C ARG A 116 -8.88 32.26 -2.68
N PRO A 117 -8.81 32.69 -1.41
CA PRO A 117 -8.77 31.78 -0.28
C PRO A 117 -10.12 31.06 -0.09
N SER A 118 -10.07 29.87 0.51
CA SER A 118 -11.26 29.23 1.08
C SER A 118 -11.95 30.14 2.11
N GLU A 119 -13.27 30.00 2.27
CA GLU A 119 -14.09 30.77 3.24
C GLU A 119 -13.45 30.88 4.63
N GLY A 120 -12.97 29.77 5.21
CA GLY A 120 -12.34 29.77 6.54
C GLY A 120 -10.99 30.50 6.65
N VAL A 121 -10.30 30.77 5.53
CA VAL A 121 -9.15 31.68 5.52
C VAL A 121 -9.65 33.13 5.49
N ARG A 122 -10.64 33.45 4.64
CA ARG A 122 -11.21 34.81 4.54
C ARG A 122 -11.83 35.29 5.87
N GLU A 123 -12.46 34.39 6.62
CA GLU A 123 -13.00 34.68 7.95
C GLU A 123 -11.91 35.02 8.99
N LYS A 124 -10.73 34.41 8.87
CA LYS A 124 -9.59 34.61 9.80
C LYS A 124 -8.66 35.75 9.37
N GLN A 125 -8.55 35.99 8.06
CA GLN A 125 -7.60 36.90 7.43
C GLN A 125 -8.37 37.84 6.48
N PRO A 126 -8.81 39.02 6.96
CA PRO A 126 -9.49 39.99 6.09
C PRO A 126 -8.54 40.59 5.04
N ASP A 127 -7.25 40.74 5.37
CA ASP A 127 -6.17 41.08 4.43
C ASP A 127 -5.50 39.80 3.90
N TRP A 128 -6.24 39.04 3.11
CA TRP A 128 -5.68 37.86 2.42
C TRP A 128 -4.87 38.24 1.17
N GLU A 129 -5.08 39.45 0.62
CA GLU A 129 -4.33 39.96 -0.53
C GLU A 129 -2.85 40.19 -0.15
N GLY A 130 -2.56 40.84 0.98
CA GLY A 130 -1.19 41.00 1.48
C GLY A 130 -0.51 39.66 1.83
N ILE A 131 -1.27 38.65 2.28
CA ILE A 131 -0.75 37.29 2.50
C ILE A 131 -0.36 36.63 1.17
N LEU A 132 -1.18 36.80 0.12
CA LEU A 132 -0.88 36.27 -1.21
C LEU A 132 0.37 36.93 -1.81
N GLU A 133 0.48 38.25 -1.75
CA GLU A 133 1.65 38.98 -2.25
C GLU A 133 2.94 38.54 -1.54
N LYS A 134 2.88 38.38 -0.21
CA LYS A 134 4.01 37.86 0.57
C LYS A 134 4.37 36.44 0.15
N ALA A 135 3.39 35.53 0.05
CA ALA A 135 3.65 34.13 -0.30
C ALA A 135 4.22 33.98 -1.72
N LEU A 136 3.78 34.79 -2.68
CA LEU A 136 4.31 34.82 -4.05
C LEU A 136 5.71 35.46 -4.14
N ALA A 137 6.13 36.27 -3.15
CA ALA A 137 7.47 36.85 -3.08
C ALA A 137 8.51 35.91 -2.43
N GLU A 138 8.08 34.85 -1.73
CA GLU A 138 8.97 33.91 -1.05
C GLU A 138 9.60 32.90 -2.03
N LYS A 139 10.92 32.74 -1.97
CA LYS A 139 11.70 31.80 -2.82
C LYS A 139 11.57 30.33 -2.37
N CYS A 140 10.35 29.86 -2.15
CA CYS A 140 10.05 28.50 -1.66
C CYS A 140 9.06 27.74 -2.54
N SER A 141 8.77 28.21 -3.77
CA SER A 141 7.92 27.47 -4.71
C SER A 141 8.44 26.05 -4.94
N ALA A 142 7.55 25.08 -4.85
CA ALA A 142 7.77 23.75 -5.39
C ALA A 142 8.11 23.87 -6.89
N PRO A 143 9.09 23.11 -7.42
CA PRO A 143 9.46 23.14 -8.83
C PRO A 143 8.34 22.66 -9.74
N ALA A 144 8.11 23.35 -10.86
CA ALA A 144 7.08 23.00 -11.85
C ALA A 144 7.20 21.55 -12.33
N ASN A 145 8.43 21.07 -12.55
CA ASN A 145 8.71 19.70 -13.00
C ASN A 145 8.35 18.61 -11.96
N LEU A 146 8.14 18.95 -10.69
CA LEU A 146 7.69 18.02 -9.65
C LEU A 146 6.17 18.05 -9.43
N LEU A 147 5.45 19.04 -9.97
CA LEU A 147 4.01 19.21 -9.81
C LEU A 147 3.22 18.94 -11.10
N GLU A 148 3.73 19.33 -12.26
CA GLU A 148 3.00 19.20 -13.54
C GLU A 148 2.98 17.77 -14.12
N GLY A 149 3.35 16.74 -13.34
CA GLY A 149 3.56 15.37 -13.86
C GLY A 149 4.64 15.28 -14.95
N ARG A 150 5.43 16.34 -15.17
CA ARG A 150 6.45 16.42 -16.23
C ARG A 150 7.82 15.86 -15.83
N ARG A 151 8.02 15.48 -14.57
CA ARG A 151 8.77 14.26 -14.29
C ARG A 151 7.81 13.09 -14.50
N LYS A 152 7.89 12.52 -15.71
CA LYS A 152 7.97 11.08 -15.86
C LYS A 152 8.80 10.52 -14.69
N ASP A 153 8.28 9.52 -13.98
CA ASP A 153 9.05 8.75 -13.01
C ASP A 153 10.37 8.28 -13.67
N PRO A 154 11.50 8.10 -12.97
CA PRO A 154 12.67 7.48 -13.59
C PRO A 154 12.35 6.17 -14.31
N VAL A 155 11.33 5.44 -13.86
CA VAL A 155 10.68 4.36 -14.62
C VAL A 155 10.12 4.86 -15.95
N ASP A 156 9.17 5.80 -15.97
CA ASP A 156 8.55 6.34 -17.18
C ASP A 156 9.53 7.01 -18.17
N LEU A 157 10.70 7.46 -17.70
CA LEU A 157 11.78 8.02 -18.53
C LEU A 157 12.44 6.96 -19.42
N MET A 158 12.43 5.69 -19.01
CA MET A 158 12.87 4.54 -19.80
C MET A 158 11.68 3.88 -20.53
N SER A 159 11.04 4.64 -21.41
CA SER A 159 9.99 4.12 -22.29
C SER A 159 10.57 3.18 -23.38
N PRO A 160 9.76 2.28 -23.97
CA PRO A 160 10.15 1.52 -25.15
C PRO A 160 10.76 2.39 -26.26
N GLY A 161 11.83 1.93 -26.88
CA GLY A 161 12.64 2.67 -27.86
C GLY A 161 13.77 3.52 -27.28
N CYS A 162 13.93 3.60 -25.95
CA CYS A 162 15.06 4.30 -25.33
C CYS A 162 16.37 3.51 -25.46
N SER A 163 17.47 4.18 -25.84
CA SER A 163 18.82 3.59 -25.85
C SER A 163 19.51 3.72 -24.49
N VAL A 164 20.13 2.63 -24.06
CA VAL A 164 20.90 2.51 -22.82
C VAL A 164 22.25 1.84 -23.10
N GLU A 165 23.21 1.98 -22.19
CA GLU A 165 24.51 1.34 -22.24
C GLU A 165 24.64 0.33 -21.10
N LEU A 166 24.97 -0.92 -21.41
CA LEU A 166 25.16 -2.00 -20.45
C LEU A 166 26.65 -2.26 -20.26
N GLN A 167 27.18 -2.07 -19.05
CA GLN A 167 28.53 -2.49 -18.72
C GLN A 167 28.65 -4.02 -18.84
N ASP A 168 29.76 -4.53 -19.36
CA ASP A 168 29.96 -5.98 -19.49
C ASP A 168 30.05 -6.68 -18.11
N SER A 169 29.71 -7.96 -18.07
CA SER A 169 29.68 -8.75 -16.82
C SER A 169 31.04 -9.33 -16.40
N PHE A 170 32.06 -9.16 -17.24
CA PHE A 170 33.41 -9.71 -17.06
C PHE A 170 34.50 -8.63 -17.16
N ASP A 171 34.27 -7.55 -17.92
CA ASP A 171 35.24 -6.47 -18.14
C ASP A 171 34.61 -5.08 -17.86
N PRO A 172 34.94 -4.42 -16.73
CA PRO A 172 34.36 -3.11 -16.38
C PRO A 172 34.74 -2.00 -17.36
N GLY A 173 35.81 -2.18 -18.14
CA GLY A 173 36.24 -1.28 -19.20
C GLY A 173 35.49 -1.46 -20.52
N VAL A 174 34.46 -2.30 -20.57
CA VAL A 174 33.64 -2.56 -21.76
C VAL A 174 32.18 -2.29 -21.47
N ALA A 175 31.48 -1.70 -22.44
CA ALA A 175 30.04 -1.54 -22.42
C ALA A 175 29.44 -1.79 -23.80
N TRP A 176 28.14 -2.09 -23.85
CA TRP A 176 27.39 -2.30 -25.09
C TRP A 176 26.06 -1.56 -25.11
N GLY A 177 25.64 -1.11 -26.30
CA GLY A 177 24.33 -0.51 -26.47
C GLY A 177 23.21 -1.55 -26.33
N ALA A 178 22.11 -1.15 -25.72
CA ALA A 178 20.84 -1.88 -25.76
C ALA A 178 19.67 -0.90 -25.93
N GLU A 179 18.54 -1.43 -26.38
CA GLU A 179 17.27 -0.73 -26.52
C GLU A 179 16.26 -1.29 -25.52
N VAL A 180 15.50 -0.42 -24.87
CA VAL A 180 14.36 -0.82 -24.03
C VAL A 180 13.23 -1.29 -24.94
N GLU A 181 12.86 -2.57 -24.88
CA GLU A 181 11.67 -3.09 -25.57
C GLU A 181 10.40 -2.90 -24.74
N GLU A 182 10.53 -3.11 -23.43
CA GLU A 182 9.42 -3.15 -22.49
C GLU A 182 9.89 -2.60 -21.14
N ASN A 183 8.98 -1.95 -20.43
CA ASN A 183 9.21 -1.49 -19.07
C ASN A 183 7.93 -1.67 -18.26
N VAL A 184 7.99 -2.53 -17.24
CA VAL A 184 6.87 -2.82 -16.34
C VAL A 184 7.31 -2.59 -14.91
N GLY A 185 6.81 -1.52 -14.28
CA GLY A 185 7.15 -1.19 -12.88
C GLY A 185 8.64 -0.94 -12.60
N GLY A 186 9.40 -0.53 -13.62
CA GLY A 186 10.86 -0.36 -13.55
C GLY A 186 11.65 -1.61 -13.94
N ARG A 187 10.98 -2.71 -14.27
CA ARG A 187 11.59 -3.93 -14.81
C ARG A 187 11.67 -3.82 -16.32
N LEU A 188 12.89 -3.73 -16.84
CA LEU A 188 13.18 -3.47 -18.24
C LEU A 188 13.48 -4.77 -18.99
N ARG A 189 12.79 -4.98 -20.12
CA ARG A 189 13.23 -5.91 -21.16
C ARG A 189 14.13 -5.15 -22.12
N LEU A 190 15.38 -5.58 -22.25
CA LEU A 190 16.39 -4.93 -23.05
C LEU A 190 16.78 -5.83 -24.22
N ARG A 191 16.75 -5.30 -25.45
CA ARG A 191 17.35 -5.94 -26.63
C ARG A 191 18.74 -5.39 -26.84
N LEU A 192 19.74 -6.27 -26.91
CA LEU A 192 21.12 -5.89 -27.20
C LEU A 192 21.21 -5.31 -28.62
N ALA A 193 21.89 -4.18 -28.80
CA ALA A 193 22.06 -3.56 -30.10
C ALA A 193 22.77 -4.51 -31.08
N GLY A 194 22.44 -4.42 -32.37
CA GLY A 194 23.02 -5.27 -33.42
C GLY A 194 22.60 -6.75 -33.39
N THR A 195 21.71 -7.16 -32.49
CA THR A 195 21.25 -8.57 -32.34
C THR A 195 19.95 -8.89 -33.10
N GLU A 196 19.57 -8.01 -34.03
CA GLU A 196 18.39 -8.12 -34.88
C GLU A 196 18.39 -9.45 -35.66
N GLY A 197 17.34 -10.25 -35.46
CA GLY A 197 17.18 -11.56 -36.12
C GLY A 197 17.76 -12.77 -35.38
N LEU A 198 18.44 -12.58 -34.24
CA LEU A 198 18.90 -13.69 -33.40
C LEU A 198 17.84 -14.14 -32.38
N PRO A 199 17.81 -15.43 -31.96
CA PRO A 199 16.86 -15.93 -30.96
C PRO A 199 16.87 -15.11 -29.68
N GLU A 200 15.70 -14.92 -29.06
CA GLU A 200 15.51 -14.05 -27.88
C GLU A 200 16.45 -14.39 -26.72
N THR A 201 16.82 -15.67 -26.58
CA THR A 201 17.79 -16.22 -25.61
C THR A 201 19.20 -15.64 -25.74
N HIS A 202 19.54 -15.02 -26.87
CA HIS A 202 20.85 -14.43 -27.15
C HIS A 202 20.78 -12.93 -27.50
N SER A 203 19.58 -12.42 -27.80
CA SER A 203 19.33 -11.02 -28.16
C SER A 203 18.68 -10.18 -27.05
N THR A 204 18.02 -10.81 -26.06
CA THR A 204 17.27 -10.10 -25.01
C THR A 204 17.71 -10.46 -23.60
N LEU A 205 17.55 -9.53 -22.66
CA LEU A 205 17.82 -9.71 -21.23
C LEU A 205 16.89 -8.84 -20.38
N TRP A 206 16.67 -9.24 -19.12
CA TRP A 206 15.86 -8.49 -18.16
C TRP A 206 16.73 -7.90 -17.06
N LEU A 207 16.50 -6.63 -16.72
CA LEU A 207 17.13 -5.94 -15.58
C LEU A 207 16.16 -4.95 -14.94
N TYR A 208 16.28 -4.70 -13.64
CA TYR A 208 15.62 -3.57 -13.00
C TYR A 208 16.35 -2.25 -13.32
N TYR A 209 15.64 -1.13 -13.41
CA TYR A 209 16.23 0.15 -13.84
C TYR A 209 17.33 0.71 -12.91
N LEU A 210 17.35 0.30 -11.64
CA LEU A 210 18.41 0.65 -10.68
C LEU A 210 19.63 -0.30 -10.74
N HIS A 211 19.67 -1.24 -11.69
CA HIS A 211 20.74 -2.22 -11.78
C HIS A 211 22.10 -1.55 -12.08
N PRO A 212 23.18 -1.82 -11.31
CA PRO A 212 24.44 -1.06 -11.40
C PRO A 212 25.06 -1.02 -12.80
N ARG A 213 24.99 -2.13 -13.55
CA ARG A 213 25.50 -2.26 -14.93
C ARG A 213 24.66 -1.56 -16.00
N LEU A 214 23.50 -0.98 -15.66
CA LEU A 214 22.67 -0.22 -16.60
C LEU A 214 23.06 1.25 -16.55
N HIS A 215 23.45 1.84 -17.67
CA HIS A 215 23.92 3.22 -17.77
C HIS A 215 23.15 3.99 -18.85
N PRO A 216 23.03 5.34 -18.71
CA PRO A 216 22.51 6.15 -19.79
C PRO A 216 23.49 6.21 -20.96
N HIS A 217 22.96 6.48 -22.16
CA HIS A 217 23.76 6.66 -23.36
C HIS A 217 24.88 7.72 -23.17
N GLY A 218 26.09 7.43 -23.65
CA GLY A 218 27.28 8.28 -23.50
C GLY A 218 28.12 8.02 -22.24
N TRP A 219 27.60 7.30 -21.23
CA TRP A 219 28.34 6.99 -20.00
C TRP A 219 29.68 6.30 -20.27
N ALA A 220 29.70 5.33 -21.19
CA ALA A 220 30.88 4.58 -21.57
C ALA A 220 31.99 5.51 -22.10
N LYS A 221 31.61 6.50 -22.92
CA LYS A 221 32.55 7.50 -23.45
C LYS A 221 33.12 8.39 -22.35
N GLU A 222 32.30 8.78 -21.37
CA GLU A 222 32.71 9.60 -20.22
C GLU A 222 33.67 8.84 -19.29
N HIS A 223 33.47 7.53 -19.13
CA HIS A 223 34.24 6.67 -18.23
C HIS A 223 35.39 5.92 -18.92
N GLY A 224 35.68 6.23 -20.19
CA GLY A 224 36.76 5.61 -20.96
C GLY A 224 36.51 4.14 -21.34
N CYS A 225 35.29 3.63 -21.18
CA CYS A 225 34.90 2.28 -21.54
C CYS A 225 34.82 2.12 -23.06
N THR A 226 35.29 0.98 -23.55
CA THR A 226 35.21 0.62 -24.97
C THR A 226 33.79 0.13 -25.30
N LEU A 227 33.08 0.89 -26.15
CA LEU A 227 31.83 0.42 -26.76
C LEU A 227 32.13 -0.66 -27.78
N ARG A 228 32.00 -1.92 -27.37
CA ARG A 228 32.12 -3.10 -28.23
C ARG A 228 31.15 -4.18 -27.76
N PRO A 229 30.72 -5.08 -28.64
CA PRO A 229 29.73 -6.06 -28.23
C PRO A 229 30.31 -7.08 -27.26
N PRO A 230 29.43 -7.73 -26.46
CA PRO A 230 29.74 -9.07 -25.98
C PRO A 230 30.19 -9.89 -27.19
N LEU A 231 31.26 -10.68 -27.06
CA LEU A 231 32.07 -11.27 -28.14
C LEU A 231 31.34 -12.03 -29.29
N ALA A 232 30.02 -12.12 -29.27
CA ALA A 232 29.18 -12.79 -30.26
C ALA A 232 28.58 -11.90 -31.38
N ILE A 233 28.31 -10.58 -31.23
CA ILE A 233 27.37 -9.90 -32.18
C ILE A 233 27.63 -8.38 -32.44
N THR A 234 28.02 -7.97 -33.65
CA THR A 234 28.38 -6.56 -34.00
C THR A 234 27.35 -5.76 -34.84
N VAL A 235 27.10 -4.48 -34.49
CA VAL A 235 27.04 -3.23 -35.35
C VAL A 235 26.27 -2.07 -34.63
N TRP A 236 26.38 -0.82 -35.12
CA TRP A 236 26.20 0.50 -34.44
C TRP A 236 24.76 1.11 -34.44
N CYS A 237 24.43 2.03 -33.50
CA CYS A 237 24.35 3.52 -33.73
C CYS A 237 23.64 4.33 -32.58
N VAL A 238 23.82 5.66 -32.58
CA VAL A 238 23.67 6.69 -31.52
C VAL A 238 22.23 7.21 -31.24
N CYS A 239 21.85 7.53 -29.97
CA CYS A 239 21.23 8.83 -29.55
C CYS A 239 20.72 8.97 -28.08
N VAL A 240 21.11 10.10 -27.45
CA VAL A 240 20.48 10.90 -26.36
C VAL A 240 20.24 10.27 -24.96
N CYS A 241 20.56 11.05 -23.91
CA CYS A 241 20.70 10.60 -22.53
C CYS A 241 19.80 11.29 -21.49
N VAL A 242 19.63 10.63 -20.35
CA VAL A 242 18.99 11.10 -19.11
C VAL A 242 19.90 10.78 -17.93
N HIS A 243 20.08 11.69 -16.98
CA HIS A 243 20.94 11.47 -15.80
C HIS A 243 20.15 10.88 -14.61
N GLN A 244 20.83 10.06 -13.81
CA GLN A 244 20.26 9.47 -12.59
C GLN A 244 21.36 9.21 -11.55
N ASP A 245 21.12 9.61 -10.30
CA ASP A 245 22.08 9.48 -9.18
C ASP A 245 22.32 8.01 -8.79
N ARG A 246 23.54 7.67 -8.40
CA ARG A 246 24.01 6.29 -8.18
C ARG A 246 24.77 6.12 -6.85
N PRO A 247 24.79 4.92 -6.26
CA PRO A 247 25.64 4.62 -5.12
C PRO A 247 27.13 4.63 -5.51
N VAL A 248 27.97 5.19 -4.64
CA VAL A 248 29.43 5.22 -4.79
C VAL A 248 30.02 3.88 -4.36
N ILE A 249 30.83 3.26 -5.21
CA ILE A 249 31.48 1.97 -4.91
C ILE A 249 32.73 2.20 -4.06
N ALA A 250 32.80 1.52 -2.91
CA ALA A 250 33.92 1.60 -1.98
C ALA A 250 35.13 0.76 -2.44
N ALA A 251 36.33 1.26 -2.14
CA ALA A 251 37.58 0.56 -2.45
C ALA A 251 37.77 -0.73 -1.61
N HIS A 252 38.36 -1.76 -2.21
CA HIS A 252 38.59 -3.10 -1.65
C HIS A 252 40.07 -3.43 -1.40
N CYS A 253 40.32 -4.60 -0.80
CA CYS A 253 41.67 -5.15 -0.57
C CYS A 253 41.89 -6.57 -1.13
N PHE A 254 40.98 -7.09 -1.96
CA PHE A 254 41.19 -8.37 -2.65
C PHE A 254 42.41 -8.32 -3.58
N THR A 255 43.18 -9.41 -3.60
CA THR A 255 44.29 -9.64 -4.55
C THR A 255 44.03 -10.90 -5.37
N GLU A 256 44.69 -10.99 -6.52
CA GLU A 256 44.64 -12.20 -7.36
C GLU A 256 45.16 -13.43 -6.58
N GLY A 257 44.54 -14.59 -6.82
CA GLY A 257 44.83 -15.84 -6.11
C GLY A 257 44.07 -16.03 -4.79
N MET A 258 43.49 -14.98 -4.20
CA MET A 258 42.69 -15.12 -2.96
C MET A 258 41.45 -16.00 -3.19
N LYS A 259 41.23 -16.96 -2.28
CA LYS A 259 40.04 -17.83 -2.27
C LYS A 259 38.95 -17.35 -1.32
N LEU A 260 37.71 -17.50 -1.73
CA LEU A 260 36.52 -17.05 -1.01
C LEU A 260 35.35 -18.02 -1.24
N GLU A 261 34.27 -17.86 -0.50
CA GLU A 261 32.99 -18.53 -0.77
C GLU A 261 32.13 -17.62 -1.65
N ALA A 262 31.44 -18.17 -2.66
CA ALA A 262 30.56 -17.39 -3.51
C ALA A 262 29.31 -18.14 -3.97
N VAL A 263 28.31 -17.37 -4.38
CA VAL A 263 27.11 -17.81 -5.10
C VAL A 263 27.27 -17.37 -6.56
N ASP A 264 27.12 -18.30 -7.49
CA ASP A 264 27.13 -18.02 -8.93
C ASP A 264 25.89 -17.18 -9.32
N PRO A 265 26.04 -15.94 -9.83
CA PRO A 265 24.89 -15.11 -10.20
C PRO A 265 24.02 -15.71 -11.31
N ALA A 266 24.58 -16.57 -12.17
CA ALA A 266 23.84 -17.27 -13.22
C ALA A 266 23.22 -18.60 -12.72
N SER A 267 23.57 -19.05 -11.51
CA SER A 267 23.09 -20.29 -10.92
C SER A 267 23.01 -20.18 -9.38
N PRO A 268 22.15 -19.28 -8.85
CA PRO A 268 22.20 -18.84 -7.45
C PRO A 268 21.54 -19.84 -6.47
N PHE A 269 21.96 -21.10 -6.53
CA PHE A 269 21.36 -22.24 -5.81
C PHE A 269 22.26 -22.83 -4.73
N CYS A 270 23.56 -22.56 -4.79
CA CYS A 270 24.53 -23.07 -3.85
C CYS A 270 25.64 -22.06 -3.59
N ILE A 271 26.26 -22.18 -2.42
CA ILE A 271 27.52 -21.53 -2.09
C ILE A 271 28.62 -22.54 -2.41
N SER A 272 29.68 -22.12 -3.10
CA SER A 272 30.86 -22.96 -3.38
C SER A 272 32.15 -22.14 -3.28
N PRO A 273 33.33 -22.77 -3.16
CA PRO A 273 34.62 -22.08 -3.30
C PRO A 273 34.77 -21.37 -4.65
N ALA A 274 35.41 -20.21 -4.63
CA ALA A 274 35.73 -19.40 -5.78
C ALA A 274 37.06 -18.65 -5.56
N THR A 275 37.70 -18.26 -6.65
CA THR A 275 39.01 -17.59 -6.64
C THR A 275 38.92 -16.21 -7.28
N VAL A 276 39.58 -15.22 -6.69
CA VAL A 276 39.85 -13.92 -7.33
C VAL A 276 40.88 -14.13 -8.43
N THR A 277 40.44 -14.04 -9.68
CA THR A 277 41.26 -14.37 -10.87
C THR A 277 41.85 -13.16 -11.57
N LYS A 278 41.34 -11.96 -11.30
CA LYS A 278 41.86 -10.71 -11.83
C LYS A 278 41.47 -9.53 -10.94
N VAL A 279 42.35 -8.54 -10.77
CA VAL A 279 42.00 -7.24 -10.19
C VAL A 279 42.11 -6.16 -11.27
N PHE A 280 41.04 -5.36 -11.45
CA PHE A 280 40.98 -4.31 -12.48
C PHE A 280 41.31 -2.92 -11.92
N SER A 281 40.86 -2.62 -10.70
CA SER A 281 41.10 -1.37 -10.00
C SER A 281 41.04 -1.59 -8.48
N ASP A 282 41.04 -0.51 -7.71
CA ASP A 282 40.70 -0.54 -6.28
C ASP A 282 39.20 -0.78 -6.03
N GLN A 283 38.35 -0.71 -7.05
CA GLN A 283 36.89 -0.90 -6.96
C GLN A 283 36.40 -2.25 -7.51
N TYR A 284 37.07 -2.82 -8.52
CA TYR A 284 36.57 -3.97 -9.28
C TYR A 284 37.59 -5.12 -9.42
N PHE A 285 37.08 -6.34 -9.27
CA PHE A 285 37.83 -7.60 -9.40
C PHE A 285 36.95 -8.71 -9.99
N LEU A 286 37.57 -9.73 -10.60
CA LEU A 286 36.90 -10.87 -11.21
C LEU A 286 36.98 -12.09 -10.30
N VAL A 287 35.82 -12.63 -9.91
CA VAL A 287 35.72 -13.92 -9.21
C VAL A 287 35.42 -15.01 -10.23
N LYS A 288 36.01 -16.20 -10.06
CA LYS A 288 35.74 -17.42 -10.84
C LYS A 288 35.36 -18.54 -9.89
N MET A 289 34.23 -19.22 -10.12
CA MET A 289 33.88 -20.43 -9.37
C MET A 289 34.93 -21.51 -9.60
N ASP A 290 35.38 -22.17 -8.52
CA ASP A 290 36.44 -23.16 -8.62
C ASP A 290 35.94 -24.45 -9.28
N ASN A 291 36.74 -25.00 -10.20
CA ASN A 291 36.50 -26.26 -10.88
C ASN A 291 37.84 -27.01 -11.01
N LEU A 292 37.86 -28.27 -10.57
CA LEU A 292 39.03 -29.14 -10.54
C LEU A 292 38.97 -30.25 -11.62
N CYS A 293 37.87 -30.33 -12.39
CA CYS A 293 37.81 -31.19 -13.57
C CYS A 293 38.75 -30.64 -14.64
N GLY A 294 39.91 -31.28 -14.81
CA GLY A 294 40.97 -30.84 -15.72
C GLY A 294 40.69 -31.16 -17.19
N ASP A 295 39.70 -30.50 -17.79
CA ASP A 295 39.46 -30.56 -19.23
C ASP A 295 39.11 -29.16 -19.81
N ASP A 296 40.14 -28.46 -20.28
CA ASP A 296 40.04 -27.19 -21.03
C ASP A 296 39.71 -27.42 -22.53
N LEU A 297 39.11 -28.57 -22.89
CA LEU A 297 38.76 -28.91 -24.27
C LEU A 297 37.25 -28.82 -24.56
N VAL A 298 36.91 -27.70 -25.20
CA VAL A 298 35.78 -27.58 -26.14
C VAL A 298 34.38 -27.82 -25.53
N THR A 299 34.00 -26.93 -24.62
CA THR A 299 32.67 -26.31 -24.70
C THR A 299 32.84 -24.80 -24.65
N GLU A 300 32.49 -24.10 -25.73
CA GLU A 300 32.64 -22.66 -25.85
C GLU A 300 31.75 -21.92 -24.85
N GLY A 301 32.25 -21.63 -23.63
CA GLY A 301 31.34 -21.17 -22.59
C GLY A 301 31.92 -20.64 -21.28
N ARG A 302 33.24 -20.40 -21.18
CA ARG A 302 33.92 -19.79 -20.01
C ARG A 302 33.87 -20.66 -18.72
N GLY A 303 34.88 -20.49 -17.87
CA GLY A 303 34.65 -20.74 -16.45
C GLY A 303 33.58 -19.77 -15.92
N LYS A 304 32.81 -20.18 -14.92
CA LYS A 304 31.77 -19.35 -14.27
C LYS A 304 32.41 -18.18 -13.54
N SER A 305 32.76 -17.13 -14.28
CA SER A 305 33.37 -15.90 -13.77
C SER A 305 32.37 -14.75 -13.79
N PHE A 306 32.46 -13.86 -12.80
CA PHE A 306 31.60 -12.68 -12.69
C PHE A 306 32.35 -11.53 -12.02
N LEU A 307 32.09 -10.32 -12.51
CA LEU A 307 32.64 -9.08 -11.97
C LEU A 307 32.06 -8.79 -10.58
N CYS A 308 32.94 -8.44 -9.64
CA CYS A 308 32.62 -8.09 -8.26
C CYS A 308 33.20 -6.72 -7.88
N HIS A 309 32.59 -6.13 -6.85
CA HIS A 309 33.12 -5.01 -6.06
C HIS A 309 33.02 -5.37 -4.57
N ARG A 310 33.54 -4.51 -3.68
CA ARG A 310 33.61 -4.79 -2.23
C ARG A 310 32.30 -5.27 -1.61
N ASP A 311 31.21 -4.60 -1.94
CA ASP A 311 29.88 -4.81 -1.35
C ASP A 311 29.00 -5.72 -2.21
N SER A 312 29.59 -6.49 -3.15
CA SER A 312 28.84 -7.46 -3.95
C SER A 312 28.21 -8.52 -3.04
N PRO A 313 26.89 -8.75 -3.09
CA PRO A 313 26.23 -9.59 -2.10
C PRO A 313 26.46 -11.10 -2.27
N GLY A 314 27.03 -11.53 -3.41
CA GLY A 314 27.25 -12.94 -3.72
C GLY A 314 28.58 -13.52 -3.22
N ILE A 315 29.40 -12.76 -2.48
CA ILE A 315 30.73 -13.18 -2.01
C ILE A 315 30.86 -13.14 -0.49
N PHE A 316 31.59 -14.11 0.07
CA PHE A 316 31.71 -14.35 1.50
C PHE A 316 33.14 -14.80 1.87
N PRO A 317 33.63 -14.52 3.08
CA PRO A 317 34.90 -15.05 3.56
C PRO A 317 34.85 -16.58 3.67
N ALA A 318 36.02 -17.23 3.59
CA ALA A 318 36.10 -18.66 3.84
C ALA A 318 35.52 -19.06 5.21
N GLN A 319 34.86 -20.22 5.25
CA GLN A 319 34.10 -20.77 6.38
C GLN A 319 32.83 -19.98 6.76
N TRP A 320 32.34 -19.05 5.92
CA TRP A 320 31.12 -18.29 6.23
C TRP A 320 29.88 -19.19 6.29
N SER A 321 29.70 -20.07 5.30
CA SER A 321 28.66 -21.09 5.24
C SER A 321 28.62 -21.95 6.52
N LEU A 322 29.77 -22.54 6.88
CA LEU A 322 29.95 -23.35 8.08
C LEU A 322 29.55 -22.59 9.36
N LYS A 323 30.03 -21.34 9.53
CA LYS A 323 29.70 -20.47 10.68
C LYS A 323 28.20 -20.16 10.78
N ASN A 324 27.48 -20.17 9.65
CA ASN A 324 26.04 -19.93 9.59
C ASN A 324 25.19 -21.21 9.64
N GLY A 325 25.81 -22.39 9.67
CA GLY A 325 25.11 -23.68 9.61
C GLY A 325 24.47 -23.93 8.24
N LEU A 326 25.17 -23.56 7.17
CA LEU A 326 24.76 -23.76 5.77
C LEU A 326 25.68 -24.78 5.08
N PRO A 327 25.15 -25.60 4.16
CA PRO A 327 25.98 -26.50 3.35
C PRO A 327 26.84 -25.69 2.36
N LEU A 328 28.11 -26.07 2.24
CA LEU A 328 29.01 -25.61 1.20
C LEU A 328 29.15 -26.72 0.15
N SER A 329 28.93 -26.39 -1.12
CA SER A 329 29.12 -27.34 -2.22
C SER A 329 30.61 -27.40 -2.57
N PRO A 330 31.24 -28.59 -2.60
CA PRO A 330 32.63 -28.72 -3.07
C PRO A 330 32.75 -28.31 -4.54
N PRO A 331 33.92 -27.83 -4.98
CA PRO A 331 34.16 -27.53 -6.39
C PRO A 331 34.08 -28.83 -7.21
N PRO A 332 33.51 -28.82 -8.43
CA PRO A 332 33.45 -30.02 -9.27
C PRO A 332 34.84 -30.65 -9.46
N GLY A 333 34.93 -31.98 -9.34
CA GLY A 333 36.20 -32.72 -9.43
C GLY A 333 36.95 -32.88 -8.09
N TYR A 334 36.49 -32.28 -6.99
CA TYR A 334 37.04 -32.52 -5.65
C TYR A 334 36.92 -34.00 -5.24
N GLN A 335 38.01 -34.56 -4.72
CA GLN A 335 38.12 -35.99 -4.38
C GLN A 335 37.95 -36.30 -2.89
N GLY A 336 37.89 -35.28 -2.03
CA GLY A 336 37.67 -35.47 -0.60
C GLY A 336 36.23 -35.87 -0.29
N GLN A 337 36.04 -36.73 0.70
CA GLN A 337 34.72 -37.21 1.12
C GLN A 337 33.85 -36.07 1.70
N ASP A 338 34.47 -35.23 2.52
CA ASP A 338 33.91 -33.99 3.05
C ASP A 338 34.82 -32.83 2.62
N PHE A 339 34.26 -31.66 2.35
CA PHE A 339 35.05 -30.47 1.99
C PHE A 339 35.58 -29.77 3.25
N ASP A 340 36.90 -29.68 3.37
CA ASP A 340 37.57 -28.85 4.38
C ASP A 340 38.37 -27.70 3.73
N TRP A 341 38.23 -26.50 4.31
CA TRP A 341 38.89 -25.30 3.82
C TRP A 341 40.40 -25.30 4.03
N ALA A 342 40.92 -25.87 5.14
CA ALA A 342 42.36 -25.89 5.41
C ALA A 342 43.09 -26.87 4.50
N ASP A 343 42.52 -28.06 4.30
CA ASP A 343 43.05 -29.03 3.33
C ASP A 343 42.94 -28.49 1.89
N TYR A 344 41.85 -27.81 1.52
CA TYR A 344 41.69 -27.23 0.19
C TYR A 344 42.68 -26.08 -0.09
N LEU A 345 42.90 -25.17 0.86
CA LEU A 345 43.89 -24.09 0.75
C LEU A 345 45.31 -24.66 0.63
N LYS A 346 45.63 -25.69 1.42
CA LYS A 346 46.92 -26.39 1.37
C LYS A 346 47.13 -27.13 0.05
N GLN A 347 46.09 -27.75 -0.51
CA GLN A 347 46.17 -28.44 -1.82
C GLN A 347 46.33 -27.46 -2.99
N SER A 348 45.75 -26.26 -2.88
CA SER A 348 45.76 -25.25 -3.94
C SER A 348 46.87 -24.20 -3.83
N GLU A 349 47.75 -24.31 -2.83
CA GLU A 349 48.83 -23.37 -2.52
C GLU A 349 48.35 -21.90 -2.47
N ALA A 350 47.13 -21.69 -1.96
CA ALA A 350 46.42 -20.42 -1.99
C ALA A 350 46.02 -19.92 -0.59
N GLU A 351 45.81 -18.61 -0.46
CA GLU A 351 45.34 -17.98 0.78
C GLU A 351 43.85 -17.63 0.71
N ALA A 352 43.15 -17.71 1.84
CA ALA A 352 41.77 -17.26 1.94
C ALA A 352 41.70 -15.73 2.03
N ALA A 353 40.74 -15.13 1.32
CA ALA A 353 40.45 -13.71 1.39
C ALA A 353 40.16 -13.28 2.85
N PRO A 354 40.92 -12.32 3.41
CA PRO A 354 40.75 -11.91 4.80
C PRO A 354 39.36 -11.33 5.09
N GLN A 355 38.85 -11.60 6.30
CA GLN A 355 37.54 -11.11 6.78
C GLN A 355 37.35 -9.59 6.63
N HIS A 356 38.42 -8.81 6.68
CA HIS A 356 38.39 -7.34 6.58
C HIS A 356 38.21 -6.81 5.14
N CYS A 357 38.38 -7.64 4.10
CA CYS A 357 38.06 -7.26 2.72
C CYS A 357 36.55 -7.36 2.42
N PHE A 358 35.77 -8.00 3.29
CA PHE A 358 34.32 -8.04 3.22
C PHE A 358 33.69 -6.92 4.08
N PRO A 359 32.45 -6.49 3.78
CA PRO A 359 31.74 -5.51 4.61
C PRO A 359 31.57 -6.00 6.06
N THR A 360 31.75 -5.09 7.02
CA THR A 360 31.48 -5.42 8.43
C THR A 360 29.97 -5.38 8.68
N VAL A 361 29.33 -6.54 8.57
CA VAL A 361 27.89 -6.69 8.86
C VAL A 361 27.66 -6.47 10.36
N SER A 362 27.17 -5.30 10.74
CA SER A 362 26.79 -5.04 12.14
C SER A 362 25.58 -5.90 12.49
N HIS A 363 25.73 -6.84 13.43
CA HIS A 363 24.64 -7.73 13.89
C HIS A 363 23.40 -6.98 14.40
N ALA A 364 23.53 -5.71 14.79
CA ALA A 364 22.41 -4.85 15.18
C ALA A 364 21.46 -4.46 14.01
N LEU A 365 21.94 -4.54 12.76
CA LEU A 365 21.19 -4.23 11.54
C LEU A 365 20.79 -5.49 10.75
N SER A 366 20.73 -6.66 11.39
CA SER A 366 20.06 -7.81 10.78
C SER A 366 18.59 -7.45 10.53
N ASP A 367 18.21 -7.30 9.26
CA ASP A 367 16.91 -6.77 8.87
C ASP A 367 15.78 -7.72 9.31
N LYS A 368 15.15 -7.41 10.45
CA LYS A 368 13.95 -8.12 10.97
C LYS A 368 12.71 -7.97 10.05
N ARG A 369 12.90 -7.38 8.87
CA ARG A 369 11.93 -7.15 7.79
C ARG A 369 11.56 -8.46 7.08
N PHE A 370 12.49 -9.41 6.95
CA PHE A 370 12.25 -10.74 6.39
C PHE A 370 12.20 -11.81 7.49
N LYS A 371 11.30 -12.79 7.35
CA LYS A 371 11.14 -13.94 8.26
C LYS A 371 10.75 -15.19 7.48
N GLU A 372 11.09 -16.35 8.03
CA GLU A 372 10.69 -17.64 7.47
C GLU A 372 9.15 -17.76 7.33
N ALA A 373 8.71 -18.50 6.32
CA ALA A 373 7.32 -18.64 5.86
C ALA A 373 6.62 -17.36 5.37
N MET A 374 7.30 -16.21 5.29
CA MET A 374 6.75 -15.04 4.60
C MET A 374 6.69 -15.23 3.09
N LYS A 375 5.66 -14.69 2.45
CA LYS A 375 5.49 -14.69 0.99
C LYS A 375 5.94 -13.39 0.34
N LEU A 376 6.48 -13.50 -0.87
CA LEU A 376 6.85 -12.41 -1.77
C LEU A 376 6.74 -12.86 -3.23
N GLU A 377 7.00 -11.97 -4.18
CA GLU A 377 7.10 -12.27 -5.61
C GLU A 377 8.58 -12.28 -6.03
N ALA A 378 9.04 -13.29 -6.76
CA ALA A 378 10.46 -13.40 -7.14
C ALA A 378 10.65 -13.85 -8.59
N VAL A 379 11.67 -13.29 -9.24
CA VAL A 379 12.11 -13.68 -10.60
C VAL A 379 12.71 -15.09 -10.56
N ASN A 380 12.42 -15.91 -11.57
CA ASN A 380 13.14 -17.16 -11.78
C ASN A 380 14.48 -16.89 -12.50
N PRO A 381 15.66 -17.19 -11.90
CA PRO A 381 16.95 -16.91 -12.53
C PRO A 381 17.22 -17.73 -13.80
N LEU A 382 16.54 -18.88 -14.01
CA LEU A 382 16.67 -19.68 -15.22
C LEU A 382 15.70 -19.27 -16.34
N SER A 383 14.67 -18.50 -15.99
CA SER A 383 13.68 -17.98 -16.95
C SER A 383 13.24 -16.58 -16.48
N PRO A 384 14.10 -15.55 -16.64
CA PRO A 384 13.90 -14.23 -16.05
C PRO A 384 12.61 -13.53 -16.49
N GLU A 385 12.01 -13.91 -17.61
CA GLU A 385 10.69 -13.43 -18.03
C GLU A 385 9.55 -13.87 -17.08
N HIS A 386 9.77 -14.83 -16.18
CA HIS A 386 8.77 -15.35 -15.27
C HIS A 386 8.99 -14.95 -13.80
N ILE A 387 7.99 -14.27 -13.22
CA ILE A 387 7.90 -13.99 -11.78
C ILE A 387 6.95 -15.01 -11.14
N HIS A 388 7.35 -15.55 -9.99
CA HIS A 388 6.61 -16.58 -9.25
C HIS A 388 6.24 -16.10 -7.85
N VAL A 389 5.16 -16.68 -7.31
CA VAL A 389 4.92 -16.77 -5.87
C VAL A 389 6.14 -17.41 -5.23
N ALA A 390 6.69 -16.81 -4.18
CA ALA A 390 7.85 -17.35 -3.47
C ALA A 390 7.67 -17.31 -1.95
N SER A 391 8.20 -18.32 -1.27
CA SER A 391 8.31 -18.39 0.19
C SER A 391 9.74 -18.13 0.66
N VAL A 392 9.90 -17.33 1.71
CA VAL A 392 11.15 -17.26 2.48
C VAL A 392 11.30 -18.55 3.29
N ILE A 393 12.22 -19.42 2.88
CA ILE A 393 12.50 -20.72 3.52
C ILE A 393 13.46 -20.55 4.70
N LYS A 394 14.43 -19.64 4.57
CA LYS A 394 15.53 -19.47 5.54
C LYS A 394 16.04 -18.02 5.50
N VAL A 395 16.48 -17.50 6.63
CA VAL A 395 17.15 -16.17 6.72
C VAL A 395 18.48 -16.31 7.44
N LYS A 396 19.58 -15.83 6.85
CA LYS A 396 20.92 -15.79 7.45
C LYS A 396 21.60 -14.46 7.14
N GLY A 397 21.79 -13.62 8.16
CA GLY A 397 22.38 -12.29 7.99
C GLY A 397 21.51 -11.40 7.11
N GLN A 398 22.02 -11.06 5.92
CA GLN A 398 21.33 -10.26 4.89
C GLN A 398 20.89 -11.11 3.68
N HIS A 399 20.92 -12.44 3.83
CA HIS A 399 20.63 -13.41 2.77
C HIS A 399 19.39 -14.22 3.11
N ILE A 400 18.58 -14.49 2.10
CA ILE A 400 17.32 -15.22 2.18
C ILE A 400 17.34 -16.36 1.16
N TRP A 401 16.81 -17.52 1.59
CA TRP A 401 16.58 -18.67 0.72
C TRP A 401 15.12 -18.65 0.31
N LEU A 402 14.85 -18.70 -1.00
CA LEU A 402 13.52 -18.59 -1.57
C LEU A 402 13.12 -19.89 -2.24
N GLY A 403 11.97 -20.42 -1.84
CA GLY A 403 11.29 -21.51 -2.56
C GLY A 403 10.33 -20.89 -3.56
N LEU A 404 10.61 -21.05 -4.86
CA LEU A 404 9.70 -20.64 -5.93
C LEU A 404 8.55 -21.65 -6.07
N GLU A 405 7.33 -21.16 -6.24
CA GLU A 405 6.11 -21.95 -6.23
C GLU A 405 5.40 -21.88 -7.59
N GLY A 406 4.63 -22.91 -7.96
CA GLY A 406 3.96 -22.98 -9.27
C GLY A 406 4.82 -23.51 -10.42
N LEU A 407 6.08 -23.87 -10.14
CA LEU A 407 6.97 -24.50 -11.11
C LEU A 407 6.49 -25.90 -11.52
N LYS A 408 6.61 -26.23 -12.81
CA LYS A 408 6.35 -27.59 -13.35
C LYS A 408 7.37 -28.63 -12.87
N GLN A 409 8.60 -28.19 -12.59
CA GLN A 409 9.70 -28.99 -12.07
C GLN A 409 10.26 -28.30 -10.83
N ALA A 410 10.45 -29.04 -9.75
CA ALA A 410 11.02 -28.49 -8.53
C ALA A 410 12.43 -27.95 -8.79
N MET A 411 12.69 -26.72 -8.34
CA MET A 411 14.00 -26.07 -8.39
C MET A 411 14.64 -26.05 -6.98
N PRO A 412 15.98 -25.96 -6.89
CA PRO A 412 16.65 -25.70 -5.61
C PRO A 412 16.21 -24.37 -4.98
N GLU A 413 16.47 -24.21 -3.67
CA GLU A 413 16.29 -22.94 -2.97
C GLU A 413 17.14 -21.84 -3.62
N LEU A 414 16.50 -20.75 -4.06
CA LEU A 414 17.14 -19.57 -4.62
C LEU A 414 17.79 -18.73 -3.50
N ILE A 415 19.09 -18.51 -3.57
CA ILE A 415 19.84 -17.66 -2.63
C ILE A 415 19.80 -16.22 -3.13
N ALA A 416 19.15 -15.33 -2.37
CA ALA A 416 19.04 -13.91 -2.70
C ALA A 416 19.51 -13.02 -1.54
N HIS A 417 19.93 -11.80 -1.86
CA HIS A 417 20.16 -10.75 -0.86
C HIS A 417 18.85 -10.00 -0.56
N VAL A 418 18.67 -9.49 0.66
CA VAL A 418 17.46 -8.73 1.06
C VAL A 418 17.25 -7.45 0.25
N ASP A 419 18.31 -6.90 -0.34
CA ASP A 419 18.26 -5.74 -1.25
C ASP A 419 18.38 -6.14 -2.74
N SER A 420 18.13 -7.40 -3.09
CA SER A 420 18.06 -7.84 -4.49
C SER A 420 17.01 -7.03 -5.27
N LEU A 421 17.27 -6.81 -6.56
CA LEU A 421 16.38 -6.12 -7.50
C LEU A 421 15.38 -7.07 -8.19
N ASP A 422 15.48 -8.37 -7.89
CA ASP A 422 14.71 -9.47 -8.49
C ASP A 422 13.68 -10.08 -7.52
N ILE A 423 13.40 -9.38 -6.41
CA ILE A 423 12.39 -9.74 -5.41
C ILE A 423 11.45 -8.55 -5.19
N PHE A 424 10.15 -8.81 -5.14
CA PHE A 424 9.11 -7.79 -5.14
C PHE A 424 8.07 -8.06 -4.03
N PRO A 425 7.37 -7.03 -3.52
CA PRO A 425 6.29 -7.23 -2.59
C PRO A 425 5.12 -7.98 -3.24
N VAL A 426 4.29 -8.59 -2.38
CA VAL A 426 3.00 -9.16 -2.78
C VAL A 426 2.15 -8.15 -3.58
N SER A 427 1.52 -8.62 -4.65
CA SER A 427 0.75 -7.83 -5.63
C SER A 427 1.57 -6.81 -6.44
N TRP A 428 2.90 -6.92 -6.54
CA TRP A 428 3.69 -6.10 -7.48
C TRP A 428 3.32 -6.42 -8.93
N CYS A 429 3.23 -7.70 -9.29
CA CYS A 429 2.77 -8.17 -10.60
C CYS A 429 1.36 -7.68 -10.90
N GLU A 430 0.42 -7.83 -9.96
CA GLU A 430 -0.96 -7.35 -10.09
C GLU A 430 -1.02 -5.82 -10.32
N THR A 431 -0.24 -5.06 -9.55
CA THR A 431 -0.20 -3.59 -9.62
C THR A 431 0.33 -3.08 -10.96
N ASN A 432 1.34 -3.77 -11.52
CA ASN A 432 1.99 -3.36 -12.76
C ASN A 432 1.46 -4.09 -14.01
N GLY A 433 0.50 -5.00 -13.87
CA GLY A 433 -0.04 -5.79 -14.98
C GLY A 433 0.91 -6.89 -15.50
N TYR A 434 1.90 -7.30 -14.70
CA TYR A 434 2.86 -8.35 -15.06
C TYR A 434 2.31 -9.76 -14.73
N PRO A 435 2.56 -10.80 -15.54
CA PRO A 435 2.13 -12.16 -15.24
C PRO A 435 2.81 -12.75 -13.98
N LEU A 436 2.01 -13.19 -13.01
CA LEU A 436 2.46 -13.95 -11.85
C LEU A 436 2.18 -15.44 -12.02
N LEU A 437 3.18 -16.29 -11.80
CA LEU A 437 3.03 -17.74 -11.74
C LEU A 437 2.85 -18.26 -10.30
N TYR A 438 1.94 -19.22 -10.13
CA TYR A 438 1.48 -19.69 -8.81
C TYR A 438 1.10 -21.19 -8.84
N PRO A 439 1.03 -21.87 -7.68
CA PRO A 439 0.56 -23.26 -7.61
C PRO A 439 -0.88 -23.44 -8.10
N ILE A 440 -1.05 -24.15 -9.21
CA ILE A 440 -2.36 -24.62 -9.65
C ILE A 440 -2.71 -25.86 -8.81
N LYS A 441 -3.68 -25.73 -7.90
CA LYS A 441 -4.25 -26.89 -7.18
C LYS A 441 -5.06 -27.75 -8.17
N PRO A 442 -4.83 -29.07 -8.27
CA PRO A 442 -5.71 -29.93 -9.06
C PRO A 442 -7.10 -29.98 -8.42
N GLU A 443 -8.15 -29.71 -9.20
CA GLU A 443 -9.53 -29.77 -8.71
C GLU A 443 -9.91 -31.20 -8.28
N VAL A 444 -10.12 -31.40 -6.98
CA VAL A 444 -10.83 -32.57 -6.49
C VAL A 444 -12.33 -32.31 -6.65
N GLU A 445 -12.94 -32.89 -7.70
CA GLU A 445 -14.38 -32.79 -7.95
C GLU A 445 -15.21 -33.22 -6.73
N LYS A 446 -15.67 -32.24 -5.96
CA LYS A 446 -16.71 -32.45 -4.94
C LYS A 446 -18.04 -32.62 -5.64
N GLN A 447 -18.40 -33.86 -5.98
CA GLN A 447 -19.68 -34.23 -6.60
C GLN A 447 -20.87 -33.57 -5.90
N ARG A 448 -21.40 -32.51 -6.52
CA ARG A 448 -22.61 -31.82 -6.07
C ARG A 448 -23.82 -32.61 -6.54
N ARG A 449 -24.62 -33.13 -5.60
CA ARG A 449 -25.92 -33.74 -5.93
C ARG A 449 -26.82 -32.69 -6.57
N ILE A 450 -27.34 -33.02 -7.75
CA ILE A 450 -28.13 -32.12 -8.60
C ILE A 450 -29.48 -31.79 -7.93
N ALA A 451 -29.84 -30.52 -7.93
CA ALA A 451 -31.22 -30.06 -7.78
C ALA A 451 -31.56 -29.13 -8.97
N VAL A 452 -32.52 -29.55 -9.79
CA VAL A 452 -32.87 -28.88 -11.05
C VAL A 452 -33.81 -27.70 -10.82
N ALA A 453 -33.45 -26.50 -11.29
CA ALA A 453 -34.40 -25.39 -11.50
C ALA A 453 -33.91 -24.35 -12.53
N GLN A 454 -34.30 -24.57 -13.79
CA GLN A 454 -34.65 -23.58 -14.83
C GLN A 454 -33.72 -22.38 -15.11
N LEU A 455 -33.14 -22.37 -16.33
CA LEU A 455 -32.53 -21.20 -16.95
C LEU A 455 -33.56 -20.08 -17.19
N LEU A 456 -33.10 -18.84 -17.04
CA LEU A 456 -33.67 -17.67 -17.69
C LEU A 456 -32.56 -16.93 -18.45
N HIS A 457 -32.45 -17.24 -19.74
CA HIS A 457 -31.65 -16.44 -20.67
C HIS A 457 -32.15 -14.99 -20.70
N CYS A 458 -31.23 -14.04 -20.66
CA CYS A 458 -31.46 -12.71 -21.22
C CYS A 458 -30.15 -12.24 -21.86
N VAL A 459 -30.23 -11.73 -23.08
CA VAL A 459 -29.12 -11.65 -24.04
C VAL A 459 -28.81 -10.18 -24.34
N CYS A 460 -27.53 -9.79 -24.17
CA CYS A 460 -26.84 -8.61 -24.74
C CYS A 460 -27.42 -7.19 -24.37
N ASP A 461 -26.67 -6.08 -24.38
CA ASP A 461 -25.60 -5.69 -25.31
C ASP A 461 -24.43 -4.85 -24.74
N VAL A 462 -23.39 -4.81 -25.56
CA VAL A 462 -22.03 -4.22 -25.51
C VAL A 462 -21.90 -2.76 -24.99
N PHE A 463 -20.98 -2.51 -24.06
CA PHE A 463 -19.77 -1.64 -24.19
C PHE A 463 -19.12 -1.32 -22.83
N CYS A 464 -17.98 -1.95 -22.52
CA CYS A 464 -16.93 -1.48 -21.61
C CYS A 464 -15.67 -2.32 -21.87
N THR A 465 -14.72 -1.77 -22.63
CA THR A 465 -13.40 -2.36 -22.83
C THR A 465 -12.50 -2.07 -21.63
N GLY A 466 -12.03 -3.13 -20.98
CA GLY A 466 -11.18 -3.06 -19.78
C GLY A 466 -11.30 -4.37 -19.01
N GLN A 467 -10.43 -5.34 -19.30
CA GLN A 467 -10.43 -6.65 -18.65
C GLN A 467 -9.85 -6.54 -17.23
N GLY A 468 -10.68 -6.06 -16.31
CA GLY A 468 -10.49 -6.18 -14.86
C GLY A 468 -11.45 -7.21 -14.28
N ASN A 469 -11.07 -7.80 -13.14
CA ASN A 469 -11.72 -8.97 -12.55
C ASN A 469 -13.23 -8.74 -12.23
N GLY A 470 -14.10 -9.15 -13.15
CA GLY A 470 -15.55 -8.92 -13.08
C GLY A 470 -16.25 -9.56 -11.88
N LYS A 471 -15.59 -10.49 -11.19
CA LYS A 471 -16.11 -11.21 -10.02
C LYS A 471 -16.29 -10.31 -8.78
N TYR A 472 -15.48 -9.26 -8.60
CA TYR A 472 -15.56 -8.34 -7.46
C TYR A 472 -16.05 -6.93 -7.85
N CYS A 473 -16.23 -6.67 -9.15
CA CYS A 473 -16.80 -5.44 -9.68
C CYS A 473 -18.32 -5.45 -9.58
N CYS A 474 -18.86 -4.66 -8.65
CA CYS A 474 -20.29 -4.44 -8.51
C CYS A 474 -20.85 -3.78 -9.79
N PRO A 475 -21.86 -4.36 -10.44
CA PRO A 475 -22.60 -3.64 -11.48
C PRO A 475 -23.29 -2.40 -10.88
N LYS A 476 -23.64 -1.43 -11.74
CA LYS A 476 -24.43 -0.25 -11.33
C LYS A 476 -25.70 -0.68 -10.60
N ILE A 477 -25.86 -0.24 -9.36
CA ILE A 477 -27.05 -0.51 -8.55
C ILE A 477 -28.03 0.64 -8.74
N TYR A 478 -29.14 0.37 -9.43
CA TYR A 478 -30.17 1.35 -9.72
C TYR A 478 -31.16 1.47 -8.55
N PHE A 479 -31.61 2.69 -8.27
CA PHE A 479 -32.74 2.95 -7.38
C PHE A 479 -34.01 3.11 -8.22
N ASN A 480 -34.89 2.12 -8.19
CA ASN A 480 -36.11 2.12 -8.98
C ASN A 480 -37.21 2.91 -8.25
N HIS A 481 -37.10 4.24 -8.23
CA HIS A 481 -37.92 5.17 -7.41
C HIS A 481 -39.45 5.03 -7.56
N ARG A 482 -39.92 4.41 -8.65
CA ARG A 482 -41.35 4.11 -8.90
C ARG A 482 -41.86 2.85 -8.18
N CYS A 483 -40.96 2.00 -7.69
CA CYS A 483 -41.31 0.78 -6.95
C CYS A 483 -41.82 1.07 -5.53
N PHE A 484 -42.54 0.10 -4.96
CA PHE A 484 -43.08 0.22 -3.60
C PHE A 484 -41.96 0.20 -2.54
N SER A 485 -41.81 1.31 -1.81
CA SER A 485 -40.71 1.53 -0.84
C SER A 485 -40.91 0.88 0.55
N GLY A 486 -41.98 0.11 0.76
CA GLY A 486 -42.23 -0.56 2.05
C GLY A 486 -42.64 0.38 3.21
N PRO A 487 -42.72 -0.17 4.44
CA PRO A 487 -43.12 0.58 5.63
C PRO A 487 -41.95 1.30 6.34
N TYR A 488 -40.68 0.93 6.07
CA TYR A 488 -39.52 1.50 6.76
C TYR A 488 -38.89 2.71 6.04
N LEU A 489 -38.97 2.76 4.71
CA LEU A 489 -38.32 3.77 3.86
C LEU A 489 -39.29 4.90 3.47
N ASN A 490 -38.80 6.15 3.47
CA ASN A 490 -39.61 7.31 3.09
C ASN A 490 -39.59 7.51 1.56
N LYS A 491 -40.75 7.36 0.91
CA LYS A 491 -40.89 7.48 -0.56
C LYS A 491 -40.34 8.81 -1.12
N GLY A 492 -40.49 9.94 -0.40
CA GLY A 492 -39.96 11.23 -0.84
C GLY A 492 -38.43 11.22 -0.92
N ARG A 493 -37.77 10.82 0.18
CA ARG A 493 -36.30 10.72 0.24
C ARG A 493 -35.73 9.69 -0.72
N ILE A 494 -36.43 8.57 -0.92
CA ILE A 494 -36.03 7.58 -1.94
C ILE A 494 -36.10 8.17 -3.35
N ALA A 495 -36.97 9.14 -3.63
CA ALA A 495 -37.01 9.87 -4.91
C ALA A 495 -35.96 11.01 -5.01
N GLU A 496 -35.30 11.36 -3.90
CA GLU A 496 -34.17 12.32 -3.84
C GLU A 496 -32.80 11.62 -3.96
N LEU A 497 -32.75 10.28 -3.96
CA LEU A 497 -31.53 9.50 -4.14
C LEU A 497 -31.01 9.57 -5.58
N PRO A 498 -29.69 9.38 -5.82
CA PRO A 498 -29.16 9.24 -7.18
C PRO A 498 -29.81 8.06 -7.92
N GLN A 499 -29.87 8.14 -9.24
CA GLN A 499 -30.48 7.09 -10.07
C GLN A 499 -29.74 5.74 -9.95
N CYS A 500 -28.42 5.77 -9.76
CA CYS A 500 -27.61 4.58 -9.47
C CYS A 500 -26.34 4.89 -8.68
N VAL A 501 -25.69 3.85 -8.16
CA VAL A 501 -24.36 3.88 -7.52
C VAL A 501 -23.48 2.78 -8.13
N GLY A 502 -22.19 3.07 -8.34
CA GLY A 502 -21.25 2.18 -9.03
C GLY A 502 -21.07 2.50 -10.53
N PRO A 503 -20.33 1.66 -11.28
CA PRO A 503 -19.71 0.40 -10.86
C PRO A 503 -18.50 0.64 -9.94
N GLY A 504 -17.99 -0.43 -9.32
CA GLY A 504 -16.84 -0.38 -8.39
C GLY A 504 -16.84 -1.58 -7.45
N ASN A 505 -15.94 -1.63 -6.45
CA ASN A 505 -15.85 -2.75 -5.52
C ASN A 505 -17.20 -3.06 -4.82
N CYS A 506 -17.64 -4.32 -4.80
CA CYS A 506 -18.91 -4.77 -4.21
C CYS A 506 -19.13 -4.30 -2.77
N VAL A 507 -18.13 -4.40 -1.90
CA VAL A 507 -18.26 -3.99 -0.50
C VAL A 507 -18.51 -2.49 -0.42
N LEU A 508 -17.75 -1.68 -1.17
CA LEU A 508 -17.90 -0.22 -1.15
C LEU A 508 -19.23 0.24 -1.75
N VAL A 509 -19.60 -0.27 -2.94
CA VAL A 509 -20.85 0.10 -3.63
C VAL A 509 -22.07 -0.31 -2.81
N LEU A 510 -22.10 -1.52 -2.24
CA LEU A 510 -23.22 -1.97 -1.41
C LEU A 510 -23.26 -1.24 -0.06
N LYS A 511 -22.13 -0.94 0.56
CA LYS A 511 -22.05 -0.17 1.81
C LYS A 511 -22.59 1.25 1.63
N GLU A 512 -22.32 1.89 0.50
CA GLU A 512 -22.91 3.19 0.15
C GLU A 512 -24.41 3.08 -0.11
N VAL A 513 -24.86 2.13 -0.95
CA VAL A 513 -26.30 1.87 -1.23
C VAL A 513 -27.09 1.64 0.05
N LEU A 514 -26.59 0.81 0.97
CA LEU A 514 -27.23 0.56 2.27
C LEU A 514 -27.25 1.82 3.14
N THR A 515 -26.17 2.61 3.15
CA THR A 515 -26.09 3.87 3.90
C THR A 515 -27.13 4.88 3.41
N LEU A 516 -27.29 5.03 2.09
CA LEU A 516 -28.32 5.86 1.45
C LEU A 516 -29.75 5.40 1.82
N LEU A 517 -30.01 4.08 1.78
CA LEU A 517 -31.30 3.50 2.20
C LEU A 517 -31.60 3.74 3.69
N ILE A 518 -30.60 3.55 4.55
CA ILE A 518 -30.71 3.75 6.00
C ILE A 518 -31.03 5.22 6.32
N ASN A 519 -30.38 6.17 5.65
CA ASN A 519 -30.63 7.61 5.83
C ASN A 519 -31.99 8.05 5.25
N SER A 520 -32.44 7.41 4.17
CA SER A 520 -33.78 7.60 3.57
C SER A 520 -34.93 7.00 4.40
N ALA A 521 -34.63 6.29 5.49
CA ALA A 521 -35.65 5.71 6.36
C ALA A 521 -36.43 6.74 7.20
N TYR A 522 -37.68 6.42 7.56
CA TYR A 522 -38.43 7.19 8.58
C TYR A 522 -37.75 7.14 9.96
N LYS A 523 -37.09 6.01 10.26
CA LYS A 523 -36.30 5.75 11.47
C LYS A 523 -35.09 4.88 11.10
N PRO A 524 -33.91 5.46 10.81
CA PRO A 524 -32.69 4.74 10.43
C PRO A 524 -32.34 3.58 11.37
N SER A 525 -32.54 3.76 12.68
CA SER A 525 -32.29 2.71 13.68
C SER A 525 -33.22 1.50 13.60
N ARG A 526 -34.35 1.56 12.88
CA ARG A 526 -35.17 0.38 12.59
C ARG A 526 -34.64 -0.40 11.40
N VAL A 527 -34.27 0.29 10.32
CA VAL A 527 -33.62 -0.34 9.14
C VAL A 527 -32.34 -1.05 9.57
N LEU A 528 -31.46 -0.38 10.33
CA LEU A 528 -30.24 -1.01 10.88
C LEU A 528 -30.50 -2.29 11.68
N ARG A 529 -31.62 -2.40 12.41
CA ARG A 529 -31.95 -3.61 13.18
C ARG A 529 -32.51 -4.74 12.32
N GLU A 530 -33.31 -4.46 11.29
CA GLU A 530 -33.81 -5.49 10.37
C GLU A 530 -32.70 -6.02 9.43
N LEU A 531 -31.65 -5.21 9.21
CA LEU A 531 -30.46 -5.59 8.43
C LEU A 531 -29.35 -6.23 9.27
N GLN A 532 -29.39 -6.10 10.59
CA GLN A 532 -28.38 -6.62 11.49
C GLN A 532 -28.19 -8.14 11.34
N LEU A 533 -26.95 -8.60 11.45
CA LEU A 533 -26.61 -10.02 11.54
C LEU A 533 -27.19 -10.64 12.82
N ASP A 534 -28.04 -11.66 12.67
CA ASP A 534 -28.49 -12.52 13.77
C ASP A 534 -27.40 -13.56 14.09
N GLN A 535 -27.11 -13.76 15.38
CA GLN A 535 -25.99 -14.59 15.85
C GLN A 535 -26.12 -16.10 15.52
N GLU A 536 -27.31 -16.59 15.21
CA GLU A 536 -27.59 -18.02 14.98
C GLU A 536 -27.35 -18.49 13.53
N ASN A 537 -27.07 -17.58 12.59
CA ASN A 537 -26.88 -17.92 11.16
C ASN A 537 -25.52 -17.43 10.64
N ARG A 538 -24.44 -18.11 11.03
CA ARG A 538 -23.12 -17.95 10.38
C ARG A 538 -23.17 -18.52 8.95
N TRP A 539 -23.43 -17.65 7.99
CA TRP A 539 -23.13 -17.86 6.58
C TRP A 539 -21.89 -17.05 6.16
N HIS A 540 -21.36 -17.34 4.97
CA HIS A 540 -20.08 -16.87 4.45
C HIS A 540 -20.09 -15.36 4.10
N GLY A 541 -20.12 -14.49 5.12
CA GLY A 541 -20.28 -13.05 4.97
C GLY A 541 -19.36 -12.23 5.86
N HIS A 542 -18.81 -11.14 5.33
CA HIS A 542 -18.01 -10.19 6.11
C HIS A 542 -18.93 -9.20 6.83
N GLY A 543 -18.74 -9.06 8.14
CA GLY A 543 -19.59 -8.21 8.98
C GLY A 543 -19.22 -6.74 8.88
N GLU A 544 -19.89 -5.98 8.00
CA GLU A 544 -19.67 -4.54 7.85
C GLU A 544 -20.43 -3.72 8.89
N THR A 545 -19.73 -2.90 9.68
CA THR A 545 -20.39 -2.04 10.68
C THR A 545 -20.95 -0.76 10.04
N LEU A 546 -22.26 -0.75 9.81
CA LEU A 546 -22.98 0.44 9.36
C LEU A 546 -23.34 1.35 10.54
N LYS A 547 -23.31 2.68 10.32
CA LYS A 547 -23.58 3.71 11.33
C LYS A 547 -24.69 4.63 10.85
N ALA A 548 -25.64 4.99 11.72
CA ALA A 548 -26.67 5.99 11.42
C ALA A 548 -26.89 6.96 12.58
N LYS A 549 -27.18 8.23 12.27
CA LYS A 549 -27.58 9.25 13.25
C LYS A 549 -29.08 9.52 13.13
N TYR A 550 -29.80 9.49 14.26
CA TYR A 550 -31.21 9.86 14.30
C TYR A 550 -31.58 10.54 15.62
N LYS A 551 -32.10 11.78 15.53
CA LYS A 551 -32.46 12.64 16.67
C LYS A 551 -31.33 12.77 17.70
N GLY A 552 -30.13 13.13 17.23
CA GLY A 552 -28.94 13.32 18.06
C GLY A 552 -28.30 12.04 18.62
N LYS A 553 -28.90 10.86 18.41
CA LYS A 553 -28.35 9.57 18.83
C LYS A 553 -27.72 8.82 17.65
N SER A 554 -26.52 8.29 17.87
CA SER A 554 -25.85 7.37 16.94
C SER A 554 -26.27 5.93 17.20
N TYR A 555 -26.43 5.16 16.14
CA TYR A 555 -26.71 3.72 16.16
C TYR A 555 -25.65 3.03 15.29
N ARG A 556 -25.18 1.87 15.73
CA ARG A 556 -24.27 0.98 14.98
C ARG A 556 -24.95 -0.38 14.87
N ALA A 557 -24.82 -1.06 13.73
CA ALA A 557 -25.14 -2.48 13.58
C ALA A 557 -24.20 -3.09 12.55
N THR A 558 -23.79 -4.35 12.79
CA THR A 558 -23.03 -5.13 11.83
C THR A 558 -24.00 -5.79 10.86
N VAL A 559 -23.79 -5.57 9.57
CA VAL A 559 -24.65 -6.03 8.48
C VAL A 559 -23.81 -6.89 7.54
N ASP A 560 -24.40 -7.98 7.05
CA ASP A 560 -23.77 -8.83 6.04
C ASP A 560 -23.72 -8.10 4.70
N ILE A 561 -22.55 -8.09 4.04
CA ILE A 561 -22.39 -7.52 2.69
C ILE A 561 -21.63 -8.52 1.83
N VAL A 562 -22.22 -8.87 0.68
CA VAL A 562 -21.61 -9.80 -0.28
C VAL A 562 -20.40 -9.15 -0.96
N ARG A 563 -19.33 -9.94 -1.13
CA ARG A 563 -18.08 -9.50 -1.75
C ARG A 563 -18.06 -9.66 -3.27
N THR A 564 -18.86 -10.56 -3.84
CA THR A 564 -18.82 -10.91 -5.27
C THR A 564 -20.07 -10.49 -6.06
N ALA A 565 -19.86 -10.17 -7.34
CA ALA A 565 -20.82 -9.58 -8.26
C ALA A 565 -21.99 -10.51 -8.65
N ASP A 566 -21.74 -11.83 -8.69
CA ASP A 566 -22.77 -12.86 -8.89
C ASP A 566 -23.81 -12.85 -7.75
N CYS A 567 -23.35 -12.61 -6.52
CA CYS A 567 -24.18 -12.56 -5.32
C CYS A 567 -24.93 -11.22 -5.15
N VAL A 568 -24.49 -10.14 -5.79
CA VAL A 568 -25.07 -8.78 -5.69
C VAL A 568 -26.56 -8.75 -6.00
N ALA A 569 -26.99 -9.40 -7.09
CA ALA A 569 -28.39 -9.38 -7.51
C ALA A 569 -29.32 -10.00 -6.46
N GLU A 570 -28.89 -11.09 -5.84
CA GLU A 570 -29.65 -11.79 -4.80
C GLU A 570 -29.59 -11.08 -3.45
N PHE A 571 -28.45 -10.47 -3.13
CA PHE A 571 -28.29 -9.61 -1.96
C PHE A 571 -29.27 -8.44 -1.96
N CYS A 572 -29.42 -7.74 -3.11
CA CYS A 572 -30.35 -6.62 -3.25
C CYS A 572 -31.80 -7.06 -3.04
N ARG A 573 -32.21 -8.18 -3.65
CA ARG A 573 -33.56 -8.77 -3.50
C ARG A 573 -33.86 -9.17 -2.04
N LYS A 574 -32.95 -9.93 -1.40
CA LYS A 574 -33.10 -10.34 0.01
C LYS A 574 -33.18 -9.14 0.95
N THR A 575 -32.37 -8.11 0.71
CA THR A 575 -32.39 -6.86 1.49
C THR A 575 -33.72 -6.12 1.33
N CYS A 576 -34.24 -6.00 0.11
CA CYS A 576 -35.57 -5.45 -0.14
C CYS A 576 -36.68 -6.21 0.61
N MET A 577 -36.63 -7.55 0.59
CA MET A 577 -37.60 -8.40 1.29
C MET A 577 -37.50 -8.25 2.82
N LYS A 578 -36.29 -8.15 3.40
CA LYS A 578 -36.09 -7.83 4.83
C LYS A 578 -36.74 -6.50 5.21
N LEU A 579 -36.74 -5.51 4.30
CA LEU A 579 -37.33 -4.19 4.49
C LEU A 579 -38.80 -4.08 4.02
N GLU A 580 -39.49 -5.20 3.78
CA GLU A 580 -40.90 -5.27 3.38
C GLU A 580 -41.25 -4.33 2.20
N CYS A 581 -40.29 -4.13 1.28
CA CYS A 581 -40.45 -3.33 0.07
C CYS A 581 -40.36 -4.20 -1.19
N CYS A 582 -40.55 -3.60 -2.37
CA CYS A 582 -40.44 -4.30 -3.64
C CYS A 582 -39.06 -4.99 -3.78
N PRO A 583 -38.96 -6.29 -4.12
CA PRO A 583 -37.69 -6.96 -4.41
C PRO A 583 -36.80 -6.25 -5.43
N ASN A 584 -37.41 -5.46 -6.32
CA ASN A 584 -36.74 -4.66 -7.34
C ASN A 584 -36.65 -3.16 -6.97
N LEU A 585 -36.83 -2.75 -5.70
CA LEU A 585 -36.72 -1.35 -5.29
C LEU A 585 -35.32 -0.80 -5.56
N PHE A 586 -34.29 -1.60 -5.34
CA PHE A 586 -32.93 -1.34 -5.80
C PHE A 586 -32.26 -2.63 -6.27
N GLY A 587 -31.30 -2.53 -7.18
CA GLY A 587 -30.55 -3.67 -7.70
C GLY A 587 -29.90 -3.41 -9.06
N PRO A 588 -29.22 -4.41 -9.65
CA PRO A 588 -28.50 -4.25 -10.92
C PRO A 588 -29.40 -4.04 -12.14
N ARG A 589 -30.73 -4.25 -12.01
CA ARG A 589 -31.70 -4.07 -13.10
C ARG A 589 -32.50 -2.78 -12.92
N MET A 590 -32.38 -1.87 -13.90
CA MET A 590 -33.24 -0.68 -13.99
C MET A 590 -34.67 -1.08 -14.39
N VAL A 591 -35.67 -0.44 -13.79
CA VAL A 591 -37.10 -0.60 -14.09
C VAL A 591 -37.64 0.71 -14.64
N LEU A 592 -37.86 0.76 -15.97
CA LEU A 592 -38.22 1.99 -16.69
C LEU A 592 -39.66 2.46 -16.41
N GLU A 593 -40.67 1.61 -16.68
CA GLU A 593 -42.09 1.99 -16.52
C GLU A 593 -42.90 1.06 -15.62
N ARG A 594 -42.87 -0.25 -15.88
CA ARG A 594 -43.64 -1.26 -15.15
C ARG A 594 -42.71 -2.26 -14.46
N CYS A 595 -42.92 -2.48 -13.17
CA CYS A 595 -42.18 -3.46 -12.39
C CYS A 595 -42.75 -4.87 -12.60
N SER A 596 -41.91 -5.90 -12.76
CA SER A 596 -42.32 -7.31 -12.90
C SER A 596 -43.26 -7.79 -11.78
N GLU A 597 -43.03 -7.29 -10.56
CA GLU A 597 -43.82 -7.63 -9.37
C GLU A 597 -45.19 -6.93 -9.33
N ASN A 598 -45.54 -6.15 -10.37
CA ASN A 598 -46.73 -5.30 -10.44
C ASN A 598 -46.96 -4.42 -9.19
N CYS A 599 -45.88 -4.09 -8.48
CA CYS A 599 -45.93 -3.45 -7.15
C CYS A 599 -46.56 -2.05 -7.13
N SER A 600 -46.64 -1.38 -8.29
CA SER A 600 -47.30 -0.09 -8.48
C SER A 600 -48.82 -0.19 -8.63
N VAL A 601 -49.37 -1.37 -8.94
CA VAL A 601 -50.80 -1.64 -9.13
C VAL A 601 -51.47 -2.16 -7.85
N LEU A 602 -50.68 -2.68 -6.91
CA LEU A 602 -51.15 -3.19 -5.64
C LEU A 602 -51.29 -2.06 -4.60
N THR A 603 -52.46 -1.97 -3.96
CA THR A 603 -52.63 -1.06 -2.81
C THR A 603 -51.72 -1.48 -1.66
N LYS A 604 -51.26 -0.52 -0.84
CA LYS A 604 -50.34 -0.74 0.29
C LYS A 604 -50.78 -1.91 1.20
N THR A 605 -52.07 -2.01 1.48
CA THR A 605 -52.68 -3.08 2.28
C THR A 605 -52.57 -4.46 1.61
N LYS A 606 -52.74 -4.52 0.28
CA LYS A 606 -52.66 -5.75 -0.50
C LYS A 606 -51.21 -6.22 -0.66
N TYR A 607 -50.26 -5.29 -0.86
CA TYR A 607 -48.84 -5.63 -0.94
C TYR A 607 -48.30 -6.27 0.35
N THR A 608 -48.59 -5.67 1.51
CA THR A 608 -48.20 -6.22 2.83
C THR A 608 -48.86 -7.58 3.13
N TYR A 609 -50.03 -7.87 2.55
CA TYR A 609 -50.68 -9.18 2.73
C TYR A 609 -49.98 -10.32 1.98
N TYR A 610 -49.47 -10.08 0.76
CA TYR A 610 -48.79 -11.11 -0.02
C TYR A 610 -47.30 -11.27 0.34
N TYR A 611 -46.61 -10.17 0.70
CA TYR A 611 -45.15 -10.17 0.91
C TYR A 611 -44.70 -9.92 2.37
N GLY A 612 -45.61 -9.64 3.30
CA GLY A 612 -45.28 -9.42 4.72
C GLY A 612 -45.08 -10.73 5.50
N LYS A 613 -44.13 -10.75 6.44
CA LYS A 613 -43.84 -11.91 7.31
C LYS A 613 -45.11 -12.39 8.04
N LYS A 614 -45.62 -13.59 7.71
CA LYS A 614 -46.74 -14.25 8.43
C LYS A 614 -46.37 -14.46 9.91
N LYS A 615 -46.98 -13.68 10.81
CA LYS A 615 -46.80 -13.87 12.27
C LYS A 615 -47.55 -15.11 12.75
N SER A 616 -46.84 -16.18 13.01
CA SER A 616 -47.32 -17.33 13.78
C SER A 616 -46.74 -17.34 15.20
N ARG A 617 -47.54 -17.89 16.13
CA ARG A 617 -47.34 -18.09 17.59
C ARG A 617 -47.85 -17.00 18.53
N ARG A 618 -49.09 -17.22 19.02
CA ARG A 618 -49.50 -16.93 20.40
C ARG A 618 -49.37 -18.23 21.21
N VAL A 619 -48.44 -18.29 22.15
CA VAL A 619 -48.30 -19.12 23.39
C VAL A 619 -46.98 -18.59 23.97
N GLY A 620 -46.71 -18.26 25.22
CA GLY A 620 -47.35 -18.39 26.54
C GLY A 620 -46.27 -17.92 27.56
N ARG A 621 -46.62 -17.69 28.83
CA ARG A 621 -45.69 -17.33 29.94
C ARG A 621 -45.71 -18.50 30.95
N PRO A 622 -44.76 -18.72 31.89
CA PRO A 622 -43.52 -18.01 32.28
C PRO A 622 -42.33 -19.03 32.47
N PRO A 623 -41.39 -18.98 33.45
CA PRO A 623 -40.66 -17.87 34.14
C PRO A 623 -39.09 -18.02 34.12
N GLY A 624 -38.36 -16.93 34.42
CA GLY A 624 -36.98 -16.96 34.98
C GLY A 624 -35.81 -17.18 33.99
N GLY A 625 -34.67 -16.46 34.07
CA GLY A 625 -34.34 -15.37 34.99
C GLY A 625 -33.05 -14.60 34.64
N HIS A 626 -32.80 -13.55 35.43
CA HIS A 626 -31.54 -12.84 35.67
C HIS A 626 -30.80 -12.16 34.50
N SER A 627 -31.05 -10.85 34.35
CA SER A 627 -29.98 -9.86 34.16
C SER A 627 -30.19 -8.68 35.12
N ASN A 628 -29.12 -8.24 35.78
CA ASN A 628 -29.18 -7.28 36.88
C ASN A 628 -29.03 -5.83 36.38
N LEU A 629 -29.93 -4.96 36.85
CA LEU A 629 -29.75 -3.51 36.89
C LEU A 629 -30.46 -3.02 38.16
N GLU A 630 -29.76 -2.20 38.95
CA GLU A 630 -29.99 -2.09 40.40
C GLU A 630 -31.30 -1.40 40.83
N GLY A 631 -31.62 -1.58 42.11
CA GLY A 631 -32.88 -1.19 42.71
C GLY A 631 -33.09 0.32 42.84
N GLY A 632 -34.29 0.78 42.51
CA GLY A 632 -34.75 2.13 42.87
C GLY A 632 -35.58 2.13 44.14
N VAL A 633 -35.32 3.07 45.06
CA VAL A 633 -36.24 3.40 46.16
C VAL A 633 -37.31 4.38 45.65
N LYS A 634 -38.58 4.09 45.94
CA LYS A 634 -39.76 4.80 45.42
C LYS A 634 -40.38 5.74 46.47
N ARG A 635 -41.03 6.82 46.01
CA ARG A 635 -42.48 7.12 46.25
C ARG A 635 -42.94 8.34 45.42
N ARG A 636 -43.97 8.18 44.57
CA ARG A 636 -45.39 8.61 44.75
C ARG A 636 -45.57 10.13 44.92
N GLY A 637 -46.40 10.85 44.13
CA GLY A 637 -47.20 10.47 42.94
C GLY A 637 -48.36 11.45 42.65
N ARG A 638 -49.13 11.21 41.56
CA ARG A 638 -50.30 12.02 41.07
C ARG A 638 -49.90 13.44 40.58
N ARG A 639 -50.63 14.13 39.68
CA ARG A 639 -51.95 13.94 39.02
C ARG A 639 -51.94 14.62 37.64
N ARG A 640 -52.68 14.11 36.64
CA ARG A 640 -52.88 14.80 35.34
C ARG A 640 -53.65 16.14 35.51
N LYS A 641 -53.29 17.16 34.73
CA LYS A 641 -54.27 18.06 34.06
C LYS A 641 -53.70 18.66 32.77
N ARG A 642 -54.55 19.36 32.01
CA ARG A 642 -54.59 19.37 30.53
C ARG A 642 -54.62 20.82 29.99
N ARG A 643 -53.75 21.12 29.01
CA ARG A 643 -53.78 22.22 28.00
C ARG A 643 -54.41 23.58 28.40
N LYS A 644 -53.67 24.67 28.14
CA LYS A 644 -54.11 25.70 27.17
C LYS A 644 -52.91 26.44 26.55
N GLN A 645 -53.14 26.95 25.34
CA GLN A 645 -52.26 27.82 24.56
C GLN A 645 -52.50 29.28 24.98
N LEU A 646 -51.53 30.18 24.80
CA LEU A 646 -51.77 31.52 24.23
C LEU A 646 -50.46 32.23 23.80
N PHE A 647 -50.66 33.09 22.80
CA PHE A 647 -49.73 33.78 21.91
C PHE A 647 -49.04 35.02 22.50
N VAL A 648 -47.98 35.51 21.81
CA VAL A 648 -47.63 36.95 21.60
C VAL A 648 -47.05 37.73 22.82
N HIS A 649 -46.08 38.67 22.71
CA HIS A 649 -45.35 39.20 21.55
C HIS A 649 -43.87 39.57 21.84
N LYS A 650 -43.16 39.83 20.75
CA LYS A 650 -41.82 40.44 20.65
C LYS A 650 -41.88 41.95 20.95
N LYS A 651 -41.00 42.49 21.80
CA LYS A 651 -40.55 43.90 21.67
C LYS A 651 -39.12 44.11 22.19
N ARG A 652 -38.47 45.15 21.66
CA ARG A 652 -37.03 45.45 21.65
C ARG A 652 -36.83 46.95 21.95
N ARG A 653 -35.84 47.30 22.80
CA ARG A 653 -35.10 48.58 23.03
C ARG A 653 -34.37 48.42 24.40
N SER A 654 -33.17 48.90 24.74
CA SER A 654 -32.42 50.16 24.47
C SER A 654 -32.94 51.36 25.27
N SER A 655 -32.15 52.23 25.93
CA SER A 655 -30.69 52.36 26.21
C SER A 655 -30.47 53.69 26.99
N ALA A 656 -29.42 54.03 27.76
CA ALA A 656 -28.09 53.48 28.11
C ALA A 656 -27.63 54.06 29.49
N SER A 657 -26.30 54.15 29.75
CA SER A 657 -25.60 55.08 30.69
C SER A 657 -25.69 54.82 32.21
N LEU A 658 -24.71 55.17 33.08
CA LEU A 658 -23.28 55.55 32.89
C LEU A 658 -22.53 55.43 34.25
N ASP A 659 -21.20 55.64 34.20
CA ASP A 659 -20.29 56.18 35.26
C ASP A 659 -19.31 55.30 36.07
N ASN A 660 -18.03 55.51 35.70
CA ASN A 660 -16.86 55.90 36.50
C ASN A 660 -15.94 54.88 37.23
N THR A 661 -14.77 54.70 36.59
CA THR A 661 -13.46 54.18 37.04
C THR A 661 -12.75 55.14 38.04
N PRO A 662 -11.65 54.76 38.73
CA PRO A 662 -10.28 54.74 38.16
C PRO A 662 -9.43 53.51 38.59
N ALA A 663 -8.71 52.84 37.67
CA ALA A 663 -7.32 53.08 37.23
C ALA A 663 -6.24 52.38 38.10
N GLY A 664 -5.32 51.64 37.46
CA GLY A 664 -4.28 50.87 38.16
C GLY A 664 -3.50 49.88 37.28
N SER A 665 -2.91 50.34 36.17
CA SER A 665 -1.90 49.58 35.41
C SER A 665 -0.52 50.25 35.58
N PRO A 666 0.57 49.47 35.71
CA PRO A 666 1.88 49.87 35.25
C PRO A 666 2.24 49.20 33.92
N GLN A 667 3.16 49.81 33.18
CA GLN A 667 3.47 49.48 31.79
C GLN A 667 4.50 48.34 31.64
N VAL A 668 4.36 47.67 30.50
CA VAL A 668 5.35 46.94 29.71
C VAL A 668 6.82 47.29 30.00
N THR A 669 7.64 46.25 30.15
CA THR A 669 9.03 46.25 29.65
C THR A 669 9.24 44.99 28.80
N HIS A 670 9.60 45.17 27.53
CA HIS A 670 9.98 44.05 26.67
C HIS A 670 11.41 43.62 26.98
N THR A 671 11.60 42.39 27.42
CA THR A 671 12.87 41.67 27.27
C THR A 671 12.68 40.58 26.22
N HIS A 672 13.32 40.74 25.07
CA HIS A 672 13.41 39.68 24.07
C HIS A 672 14.27 38.52 24.62
N THR A 673 13.64 37.39 24.93
CA THR A 673 14.32 36.10 24.98
C THR A 673 13.76 35.21 23.89
N SER A 674 14.60 34.87 22.92
CA SER A 674 14.34 33.84 21.93
C SER A 674 14.27 32.49 22.64
N GLU A 675 13.07 31.97 22.91
CA GLU A 675 12.92 30.59 23.38
C GLU A 675 13.05 29.63 22.18
N ALA A 676 14.18 28.93 22.13
CA ALA A 676 14.33 27.71 21.35
C ALA A 676 13.26 26.68 21.75
N PRO A 677 12.87 25.74 20.87
CA PRO A 677 11.84 24.75 21.18
C PRO A 677 12.19 23.97 22.45
N GLN A 678 11.29 24.00 23.44
CA GLN A 678 11.54 23.44 24.78
C GLN A 678 11.87 21.94 24.71
N LYS A 679 13.15 21.65 24.92
CA LYS A 679 13.74 20.30 24.91
C LYS A 679 13.14 19.49 26.07
N LEU A 680 12.54 18.35 25.76
CA LEU A 680 11.94 17.48 26.78
C LEU A 680 13.06 16.76 27.54
N CYS A 681 13.25 17.10 28.82
CA CYS A 681 14.12 16.36 29.73
C CYS A 681 13.30 15.26 30.42
N LEU A 682 13.88 14.08 30.61
CA LEU A 682 13.24 12.94 31.25
C LEU A 682 14.06 12.53 32.47
N ASP A 683 13.42 12.44 33.64
CA ASP A 683 14.12 12.13 34.90
C ASP A 683 14.64 10.68 34.99
N THR A 684 14.09 9.78 34.17
CA THR A 684 14.38 8.34 34.11
C THR A 684 14.21 7.82 32.69
N SER A 685 14.88 6.71 32.34
CA SER A 685 14.79 6.08 31.03
C SER A 685 13.38 5.55 30.75
N PRO A 686 12.73 5.90 29.61
CA PRO A 686 11.47 5.30 29.21
C PRO A 686 11.47 3.78 29.05
N LEU A 687 12.62 3.12 28.95
CA LEU A 687 12.67 1.65 28.97
C LEU A 687 12.33 1.05 30.35
N GLU A 688 12.44 1.85 31.41
CA GLU A 688 12.14 1.47 32.81
C GLU A 688 10.78 1.99 33.29
N TRP A 689 10.07 2.78 32.48
CA TRP A 689 8.77 3.35 32.86
C TRP A 689 7.69 2.26 32.95
N SER A 690 7.09 2.13 34.13
CA SER A 690 5.88 1.32 34.31
C SER A 690 4.67 1.95 33.61
N VAL A 691 3.59 1.18 33.43
CA VAL A 691 2.29 1.69 32.98
C VAL A 691 1.86 2.92 33.80
N THR A 692 2.10 2.93 35.12
CA THR A 692 1.80 4.07 35.98
C THR A 692 2.64 5.32 35.70
N ASP A 693 3.88 5.17 35.22
CA ASP A 693 4.75 6.28 34.86
C ASP A 693 4.37 6.85 33.48
N VAL A 694 4.06 5.99 32.51
CA VAL A 694 3.46 6.39 31.21
C VAL A 694 2.16 7.15 31.42
N VAL A 695 1.25 6.62 32.24
CA VAL A 695 -0.02 7.29 32.56
C VAL A 695 0.20 8.62 33.28
N ARG A 696 1.23 8.75 34.11
CA ARG A 696 1.62 10.03 34.74
C ARG A 696 2.13 11.02 33.69
N PHE A 697 3.01 10.60 32.79
CA PHE A 697 3.49 11.42 31.68
C PHE A 697 2.35 11.90 30.77
N ILE A 698 1.50 11.00 30.26
CA ILE A 698 0.38 11.38 29.37
C ILE A 698 -0.55 12.41 30.05
N ARG A 699 -0.77 12.32 31.37
CA ARG A 699 -1.54 13.32 32.13
C ARG A 699 -0.92 14.72 32.20
N THR A 700 0.38 14.86 31.95
CA THR A 700 1.07 16.18 31.86
C THR A 700 1.01 16.80 30.46
N THR A 701 0.48 16.07 29.46
CA THR A 701 0.35 16.53 28.08
C THR A 701 -1.08 17.01 27.75
N ASP A 702 -1.27 17.64 26.58
CA ASP A 702 -2.62 17.93 26.06
C ASP A 702 -3.43 16.67 25.66
N CYS A 703 -2.81 15.49 25.77
CA CYS A 703 -3.42 14.17 25.60
C CYS A 703 -3.86 13.54 26.94
N ALA A 704 -3.87 14.27 28.05
CA ALA A 704 -4.33 13.80 29.37
C ALA A 704 -5.67 13.02 29.38
N PRO A 705 -6.70 13.35 28.56
CA PRO A 705 -7.94 12.56 28.48
C PRO A 705 -7.73 11.12 27.98
N LEU A 706 -6.63 10.86 27.27
CA LEU A 706 -6.27 9.54 26.72
C LEU A 706 -5.52 8.68 27.73
N ALA A 707 -5.02 9.25 28.84
CA ALA A 707 -4.24 8.52 29.85
C ALA A 707 -4.98 7.31 30.46
N ARG A 708 -6.31 7.26 30.36
CA ARG A 708 -7.09 6.09 30.76
C ARG A 708 -6.97 4.93 29.78
N ILE A 709 -6.80 5.19 28.48
CA ILE A 709 -6.57 4.14 27.46
C ILE A 709 -5.21 3.47 27.71
N PHE A 710 -4.17 4.25 28.04
CA PHE A 710 -2.86 3.71 28.40
C PHE A 710 -2.90 2.82 29.64
N LEU A 711 -3.75 3.14 30.63
CA LEU A 711 -3.97 2.29 31.80
C LEU A 711 -4.79 1.04 31.46
N ASP A 712 -5.91 1.20 30.75
CA ASP A 712 -6.85 0.13 30.39
C ASP A 712 -6.28 -0.84 29.33
N GLN A 713 -5.16 -0.49 28.68
CA GLN A 713 -4.42 -1.32 27.71
C GLN A 713 -3.01 -1.71 28.20
N GLU A 714 -2.70 -1.48 29.49
CA GLU A 714 -1.44 -1.87 30.14
C GLU A 714 -0.17 -1.41 29.39
N ILE A 715 -0.18 -0.19 28.84
CA ILE A 715 0.90 0.34 28.01
C ILE A 715 2.03 0.88 28.90
N ASP A 716 3.11 0.10 29.01
CA ASP A 716 4.36 0.50 29.64
C ASP A 716 5.24 1.36 28.72
N GLY A 717 6.41 1.79 29.22
CA GLY A 717 7.30 2.68 28.47
C GLY A 717 7.94 2.04 27.25
N GLN A 718 8.15 0.73 27.24
CA GLN A 718 8.69 0.01 26.09
C GLN A 718 7.63 -0.07 24.99
N ALA A 719 6.38 -0.40 25.34
CA ALA A 719 5.24 -0.35 24.44
C ALA A 719 4.97 1.08 23.92
N LEU A 720 5.08 2.10 24.78
CA LEU A 720 4.94 3.52 24.40
C LEU A 720 5.92 3.91 23.27
N LEU A 721 7.18 3.46 23.35
CA LEU A 721 8.20 3.71 22.31
C LEU A 721 7.95 2.93 21.00
N LEU A 722 7.07 1.92 20.97
CA LEU A 722 6.74 1.17 19.76
C LEU A 722 5.49 1.71 19.03
N LEU A 723 4.71 2.56 19.69
CA LEU A 723 3.51 3.15 19.11
C LEU A 723 3.83 4.08 17.92
N ASN A 724 3.00 3.97 16.89
CA ASN A 724 3.02 4.76 15.66
C ASN A 724 1.58 5.13 15.25
N LEU A 725 1.43 6.01 14.26
CA LEU A 725 0.12 6.58 13.90
C LEU A 725 -0.94 5.52 13.49
N PRO A 726 -0.65 4.55 12.59
CA PRO A 726 -1.55 3.44 12.31
C PRO A 726 -2.01 2.68 13.57
N THR A 727 -1.06 2.21 14.40
CA THR A 727 -1.38 1.44 15.62
C THR A 727 -2.22 2.26 16.61
N VAL A 728 -1.93 3.55 16.76
CA VAL A 728 -2.67 4.46 17.65
C VAL A 728 -4.08 4.76 17.11
N GLN A 729 -4.29 4.77 15.79
CA GLN A 729 -5.64 4.95 15.23
C GLN A 729 -6.48 3.67 15.30
N GLU A 730 -5.89 2.52 14.95
CA GLU A 730 -6.62 1.25 14.81
C GLU A 730 -6.82 0.56 16.16
N CYS A 731 -5.78 0.45 16.99
CA CYS A 731 -5.84 -0.29 18.25
C CYS A 731 -6.45 0.53 19.40
N MET A 732 -6.45 1.87 19.33
CA MET A 732 -7.03 2.73 20.38
C MET A 732 -8.36 3.42 19.97
N ASP A 733 -8.94 3.12 18.80
CA ASP A 733 -10.12 3.77 18.18
C ASP A 733 -10.02 5.32 18.20
N LEU A 734 -8.80 5.84 18.07
CA LEU A 734 -8.55 7.29 18.07
C LEU A 734 -8.72 7.85 16.67
N LYS A 735 -9.55 8.90 16.59
CA LYS A 735 -9.64 9.72 15.37
C LYS A 735 -8.26 10.32 15.06
N LEU A 736 -7.99 10.49 13.77
CA LEU A 736 -6.74 11.02 13.22
C LEU A 736 -6.17 12.21 14.01
N GLY A 737 -6.96 13.24 14.33
CA GLY A 737 -6.49 14.41 15.11
C GLY A 737 -5.94 14.06 16.51
N PRO A 738 -6.73 13.45 17.42
CA PRO A 738 -6.23 12.92 18.69
C PRO A 738 -5.07 11.92 18.55
N ALA A 739 -5.09 11.03 17.55
CA ALA A 739 -4.02 10.07 17.31
C ALA A 739 -2.69 10.76 16.95
N ILE A 740 -2.72 11.76 16.06
CA ILE A 740 -1.55 12.58 15.69
C ILE A 740 -1.00 13.33 16.90
N LYS A 741 -1.85 13.95 17.72
CA LYS A 741 -1.43 14.64 18.96
C LYS A 741 -0.70 13.70 19.92
N LEU A 742 -1.22 12.50 20.09
CA LEU A 742 -0.63 11.48 20.94
C LEU A 742 0.71 10.99 20.39
N CYS A 743 0.78 10.66 19.10
CA CYS A 743 2.01 10.29 18.42
C CYS A 743 3.08 11.39 18.52
N HIS A 744 2.70 12.67 18.42
CA HIS A 744 3.63 13.78 18.56
C HIS A 744 4.32 13.83 19.93
N HIS A 745 3.63 13.53 21.03
CA HIS A 745 4.28 13.43 22.35
C HIS A 745 5.12 12.17 22.48
N ILE A 746 4.70 11.06 21.88
CA ILE A 746 5.49 9.82 21.82
C ILE A 746 6.81 10.05 21.08
N GLU A 747 6.80 10.75 19.93
CA GLU A 747 8.03 11.13 19.21
C GLU A 747 8.93 12.07 20.02
N ARG A 748 8.36 12.98 20.84
CA ARG A 748 9.17 13.80 21.76
C ARG A 748 9.84 12.96 22.86
N VAL A 749 9.17 11.92 23.37
CA VAL A 749 9.75 10.97 24.33
C VAL A 749 10.84 10.11 23.66
N LYS A 750 10.61 9.59 22.45
CA LYS A 750 11.62 8.87 21.66
C LYS A 750 12.88 9.72 21.45
N LEU A 751 12.72 10.96 20.97
CA LEU A 751 13.83 11.88 20.73
C LEU A 751 14.60 12.20 22.03
N ALA A 752 13.88 12.43 23.12
CA ALA A 752 14.49 12.70 24.43
C ALA A 752 15.25 11.47 24.97
N PHE A 753 14.68 10.27 24.83
CA PHE A 753 15.33 9.00 25.18
C PHE A 753 16.65 8.82 24.42
N TYR A 754 16.64 8.96 23.09
CA TYR A 754 17.86 8.85 22.28
C TYR A 754 18.93 9.89 22.66
N GLN A 755 18.53 11.08 23.11
CA GLN A 755 19.48 12.15 23.46
C GLN A 755 20.02 12.10 24.90
N GLN A 756 19.40 11.32 25.79
CA GLN A 756 19.73 11.30 27.23
C GLN A 756 20.17 9.92 27.75
N PHE A 757 19.76 8.83 27.10
CA PHE A 757 19.97 7.46 27.59
C PHE A 757 20.51 6.48 26.55
N ALA A 758 20.58 6.86 25.26
CA ALA A 758 21.18 6.03 24.21
C ALA A 758 22.63 6.48 23.93
N THR A 759 23.55 6.00 24.76
CA THR A 759 25.01 6.01 24.53
C THR A 759 25.52 4.58 24.44
#